data_AF-A0A662P2S7-F1
#
_entry.id   AF-A0A662P2S7-F1
#
_cell.length_a   1.000
_cell.length_b   1.000
_cell.length_c   1.000
_cell.angle_alpha   90.00
_cell.angle_beta   90.00
_cell.angle_gamma   90.00
#
_symmetry.space_group_name_H-M   'P 1'
#
loop_
_entity.id
_entity.type
_entity.pdbx_description
1 polymer ?
#
loop_
_entity_poly.entity_id
_entity_poly.type
_entity_poly.pdbx_seq_one_letter_code
_entity_poly.pdbx_strand_id
1 'polypeptide(L)'
;MKRIFLALLLVCVIISPKTEPGLSLKVIEVRYELPDPEIGEYYVRIDGFSLSNVDGVLLPTKRLFVLLPPGASDVKIEWIALRVEEFSRHLEQPEIEVRPLCPENSSIIVPLSKREWELISEEKIEWINGSKVLSFLFTPVRYSSGKVKIYREVLFIIEFKEEDVNNLPNPTEDVLELVINPWDAKFYEYRHETRENRLRLQQGQRFCNISTGKADYLIITTNELASEFSRLRDWKIGIGTETEIVTVDWINSNCSGVDLQEKIRNFIRDAYLEWGVKYVLLGGDYTEIPPRYFYMEEPYDWGFPYGTFQKATDFYYSALGDWDPISGTWENGDWDPDDNGLYLEQLDLDVDGFPEYCKEPIPDFSPEVFVGRFPVSTPEEARALINKTIEHYYSGGSWRNRALLLGAVLFYDTTPKEDGAKLNYYLMKDVFNPAFMDYTRMYEAEGTDPSEYEWDLPLNQTNVEVEWNKGVIAINSASHGSIGALWRAVKWDSWTSWSPFVSTGMNLTNYGKSSFFFAMACLSGGFDYPWDCLGEWLLNQRGGAIGYIGASRVAWVYVPWFPGVGLSEEHSYLFWGHFLRGESIGEALYNSKWEYYTMGFDLTQFYEKKSFLIFNLLGDPQLEIKPPKRIEVSPKYSKKGAVARTPCVEGNSAEFRIEVRNLLDREINLNLHCSPPPGWKLGYSVTDEDGDGMPNLRIDGGGSKTLEILVTPPEFTLPSKTLLHLEFKDQLGNTLETITLEVEVLETPEIWVEVPKLRVVGESSTFEVRFRNCGNVPLNVVVLTEGAYLLDPYGYRTNMFNLKVLEEKRFVLNVLPVKRVQLKIKYSDKELVITRAVSLRKIGVDEQYPPTRRSSNPEQKLIRNKNKGRRLIQQ
;
A
#
# COMPACT_ATOMS: atom_id res chain seq x y z
N MET A 1 15.97 -0.63 2.26
CA MET A 1 17.18 0.24 2.27
C MET A 1 17.24 1.00 0.95
N LYS A 2 16.90 2.29 0.93
CA LYS A 2 16.99 3.14 -0.27
C LYS A 2 18.47 3.49 -0.51
N ARG A 3 19.12 2.87 -1.50
CA ARG A 3 20.42 3.35 -2.00
C ARG A 3 20.14 4.50 -2.97
N ILE A 4 20.39 5.72 -2.51
CA ILE A 4 20.42 6.92 -3.34
C ILE A 4 21.61 6.77 -4.29
N PHE A 5 21.35 6.55 -5.58
CA PHE A 5 22.37 6.52 -6.62
C PHE A 5 22.75 7.96 -7.01
N LEU A 6 24.06 8.23 -7.00
CA LEU A 6 24.63 9.52 -7.35
C LEU A 6 25.01 9.51 -8.83
N ALA A 7 24.16 10.05 -9.71
CA ALA A 7 24.50 10.28 -11.10
C ALA A 7 25.37 11.56 -11.21
N LEU A 8 26.60 11.41 -11.69
CA LEU A 8 27.47 12.53 -12.09
C LEU A 8 27.07 12.93 -13.52
N LEU A 9 26.44 14.10 -13.68
CA LEU A 9 26.01 14.64 -14.96
C LEU A 9 26.92 15.81 -15.38
N LEU A 10 27.48 15.72 -16.60
CA LEU A 10 28.14 16.83 -17.27
C LEU A 10 27.12 17.37 -18.30
N VAL A 11 26.32 18.36 -17.91
CA VAL A 11 25.40 19.03 -18.85
C VAL A 11 26.25 19.85 -19.83
N CYS A 12 26.41 19.37 -21.07
CA CYS A 12 26.87 20.18 -22.18
C CYS A 12 25.65 20.56 -23.04
N VAL A 13 24.96 21.66 -22.71
CA VAL A 13 24.08 22.31 -23.68
C VAL A 13 24.97 22.91 -24.78
N ILE A 14 25.26 22.14 -25.83
CA ILE A 14 25.95 22.67 -27.01
C ILE A 14 24.91 23.40 -27.85
N ILE A 15 24.84 24.72 -27.67
CA ILE A 15 24.06 25.61 -28.54
C ILE A 15 24.74 25.61 -29.92
N SER A 16 24.24 24.82 -30.87
CA SER A 16 24.65 24.89 -32.27
C SER A 16 24.16 26.21 -32.90
N PRO A 17 24.95 26.91 -33.74
CA PRO A 17 24.58 28.23 -34.22
C PRO A 17 23.52 28.18 -35.33
N LYS A 18 22.35 28.73 -35.01
CA LYS A 18 21.33 29.35 -35.88
C LYS A 18 20.87 28.54 -37.11
N THR A 19 19.73 27.89 -36.95
CA THR A 19 18.76 27.65 -38.04
C THR A 19 17.40 28.15 -37.58
N GLU A 20 16.82 29.07 -38.36
CA GLU A 20 15.51 29.74 -38.20
C GLU A 20 15.24 30.48 -36.86
N PRO A 21 14.61 31.68 -36.88
CA PRO A 21 14.28 32.40 -35.65
C PRO A 21 13.14 31.68 -34.92
N GLY A 22 13.47 30.84 -33.94
CA GLY A 22 12.50 30.28 -32.98
C GLY A 22 12.74 28.82 -32.55
N LEU A 23 13.52 28.03 -33.29
CA LEU A 23 13.77 26.62 -33.00
C LEU A 23 15.27 26.35 -32.79
N SER A 24 15.65 25.87 -31.61
CA SER A 24 17.01 25.39 -31.35
C SER A 24 17.03 23.87 -31.31
N LEU A 25 17.99 23.25 -32.02
CA LEU A 25 18.31 21.84 -31.82
C LEU A 25 18.92 21.67 -30.43
N LYS A 26 18.36 20.76 -29.63
CA LYS A 26 18.83 20.43 -28.28
C LYS A 26 19.07 18.92 -28.16
N VAL A 27 19.85 18.55 -27.16
CA VAL A 27 20.24 17.16 -26.89
C VAL A 27 20.06 16.88 -25.39
N ILE A 28 19.44 15.75 -25.07
CA ILE A 28 19.42 15.15 -23.72
C ILE A 28 20.29 13.90 -23.75
N GLU A 29 21.16 13.76 -22.77
CA GLU A 29 21.99 12.57 -22.57
C GLU A 29 21.55 11.82 -21.32
N VAL A 30 21.02 10.60 -21.46
CA VAL A 30 20.57 9.78 -20.34
C VAL A 30 21.42 8.54 -20.22
N ARG A 31 22.18 8.44 -19.14
CA ARG A 31 22.95 7.25 -18.78
C ARG A 31 22.06 6.28 -18.00
N TYR A 32 21.86 5.09 -18.54
CA TYR A 32 21.08 4.04 -17.91
C TYR A 32 21.98 2.87 -17.52
N GLU A 33 21.98 2.51 -16.23
CA GLU A 33 22.66 1.33 -15.71
C GLU A 33 21.62 0.24 -15.44
N LEU A 34 21.86 -0.94 -16.02
CA LEU A 34 20.95 -2.07 -15.91
C LEU A 34 20.98 -2.67 -14.49
N PRO A 35 19.82 -3.00 -13.90
CA PRO A 35 19.77 -3.80 -12.68
C PRO A 35 20.50 -5.15 -12.85
N ASP A 36 20.90 -5.77 -11.74
CA ASP A 36 21.59 -7.05 -11.81
C ASP A 36 20.68 -8.16 -12.37
N PRO A 37 21.08 -8.82 -13.47
CA PRO A 37 20.32 -9.91 -14.06
C PRO A 37 20.51 -11.19 -13.23
N GLU A 38 19.42 -11.92 -13.09
CA GLU A 38 19.44 -13.32 -12.69
C GLU A 38 19.76 -14.18 -13.93
N ILE A 39 20.89 -14.88 -13.89
CA ILE A 39 21.33 -15.75 -14.99
C ILE A 39 21.04 -17.19 -14.60
N GLY A 40 19.90 -17.70 -15.07
CA GLY A 40 19.51 -19.10 -14.93
C GLY A 40 20.23 -20.02 -15.90
N GLU A 41 19.95 -21.32 -15.80
CA GLU A 41 20.45 -22.31 -16.77
C GLU A 41 19.92 -22.05 -18.19
N TYR A 42 18.65 -21.64 -18.27
CA TYR A 42 17.90 -21.51 -19.52
C TYR A 42 17.34 -20.11 -19.77
N TYR A 43 17.54 -19.17 -18.85
CA TYR A 43 16.94 -17.83 -18.92
C TYR A 43 17.91 -16.74 -18.43
N VAL A 44 17.65 -15.52 -18.88
CA VAL A 44 18.18 -14.29 -18.30
C VAL A 44 16.98 -13.47 -17.88
N ARG A 45 16.84 -13.19 -16.58
CA ARG A 45 15.74 -12.39 -16.03
C ARG A 45 16.29 -11.14 -15.38
N ILE A 46 15.55 -10.05 -15.48
CA ILE A 46 15.85 -8.79 -14.81
C ILE A 46 14.58 -8.37 -14.07
N ASP A 47 14.74 -7.96 -12.83
CA ASP A 47 13.60 -7.53 -12.02
C ASP A 47 12.91 -6.31 -12.65
N GLY A 48 11.58 -6.35 -12.72
CA GLY A 48 10.75 -5.33 -13.39
C GLY A 48 10.88 -5.26 -14.91
N PHE A 49 11.33 -6.33 -15.57
CA PHE A 49 11.34 -6.51 -17.03
C PHE A 49 10.37 -7.64 -17.41
N SER A 50 9.67 -7.51 -18.54
CA SER A 50 9.00 -8.62 -19.21
C SER A 50 10.01 -9.54 -19.88
N LEU A 51 9.55 -10.71 -20.31
CA LEU A 51 10.30 -11.65 -21.13
C LEU A 51 9.61 -11.79 -22.48
N SER A 52 10.15 -11.12 -23.48
CA SER A 52 9.59 -11.12 -24.84
C SER A 52 10.30 -12.13 -25.73
N ASN A 53 9.55 -12.76 -26.63
CA ASN A 53 10.10 -13.69 -27.61
C ASN A 53 10.86 -12.94 -28.73
N VAL A 54 12.18 -12.88 -28.60
CA VAL A 54 13.10 -12.16 -29.50
C VAL A 54 14.03 -13.17 -30.16
N ASP A 55 14.07 -13.23 -31.49
CA ASP A 55 14.85 -14.21 -32.25
C ASP A 55 14.57 -15.67 -31.85
N GLY A 56 13.36 -15.97 -31.35
CA GLY A 56 12.99 -17.30 -30.86
C GLY A 56 13.48 -17.61 -29.44
N VAL A 57 13.94 -16.62 -28.67
CA VAL A 57 14.28 -16.75 -27.27
C VAL A 57 13.64 -15.64 -26.42
N LEU A 58 13.10 -15.99 -25.26
CA LEU A 58 12.67 -15.03 -24.24
C LEU A 58 13.85 -14.20 -23.72
N LEU A 59 13.82 -12.90 -23.99
CA LEU A 59 14.80 -11.93 -23.53
C LEU A 59 14.15 -10.83 -22.68
N PRO A 60 14.84 -10.36 -21.63
CA PRO A 60 14.32 -9.31 -20.78
C PRO A 60 14.12 -8.04 -21.60
N THR A 61 12.92 -7.51 -21.56
CA THR A 61 12.49 -6.30 -22.25
C THR A 61 11.80 -5.37 -21.24
N LYS A 62 11.93 -4.06 -21.42
CA LYS A 62 11.22 -3.07 -20.60
C LYS A 62 10.89 -1.84 -21.41
N ARG A 63 9.75 -1.19 -21.16
CA ARG A 63 9.47 0.15 -21.71
C ARG A 63 10.14 1.20 -20.83
N LEU A 64 11.01 2.01 -21.43
CA LEU A 64 11.66 3.13 -20.75
C LEU A 64 11.04 4.45 -21.21
N PHE A 65 11.01 5.43 -20.31
CA PHE A 65 10.41 6.75 -20.53
C PHE A 65 11.44 7.85 -20.27
N VAL A 66 11.60 8.77 -21.21
CA VAL A 66 12.45 9.95 -21.08
C VAL A 66 11.55 11.18 -21.09
N LEU A 67 11.60 11.97 -20.01
CA LEU A 67 10.89 13.24 -19.92
C LEU A 67 11.48 14.24 -20.93
N LEU A 68 10.60 14.77 -21.76
CA LEU A 68 10.93 15.78 -22.76
C LEU A 68 10.44 17.17 -22.30
N PRO A 69 11.09 18.26 -22.74
CA PRO A 69 10.48 19.57 -22.69
C PRO A 69 9.13 19.56 -23.40
N PRO A 70 8.10 20.27 -22.91
CA PRO A 70 6.77 20.21 -23.50
C PRO A 70 6.70 20.63 -24.99
N GLY A 71 7.57 21.55 -25.41
CA GLY A 71 7.69 21.99 -26.81
C GLY A 71 8.56 21.12 -27.70
N ALA A 72 8.99 19.94 -27.23
CA ALA A 72 9.85 19.06 -28.01
C ALA A 72 9.13 18.51 -29.25
N SER A 73 9.78 18.59 -30.40
CA SER A 73 9.35 18.04 -31.69
C SER A 73 10.54 17.46 -32.46
N ASP A 74 10.29 16.69 -33.52
CA ASP A 74 11.33 16.03 -34.32
C ASP A 74 12.33 15.22 -33.47
N VAL A 75 11.82 14.47 -32.49
CA VAL A 75 12.62 13.70 -31.54
C VAL A 75 13.27 12.50 -32.23
N LYS A 76 14.55 12.27 -31.95
CA LYS A 76 15.33 11.12 -32.38
C LYS A 76 16.14 10.58 -31.22
N ILE A 77 16.30 9.26 -31.15
CA ILE A 77 17.13 8.61 -30.15
C ILE A 77 18.27 7.84 -30.82
N GLU A 78 19.48 8.07 -30.32
CA GLU A 78 20.65 7.25 -30.59
C GLU A 78 21.17 6.64 -29.29
N TRP A 79 22.03 5.63 -29.37
CA TRP A 79 22.58 4.99 -28.19
C TRP A 79 24.05 4.61 -28.36
N ILE A 80 24.77 4.63 -27.24
CA ILE A 80 26.16 4.18 -27.13
C ILE A 80 26.26 3.17 -25.99
N ALA A 81 26.78 1.99 -26.27
CA ALA A 81 27.11 1.01 -25.23
C ALA A 81 28.37 1.46 -24.48
N LEU A 82 28.23 1.77 -23.20
CA LEU A 82 29.34 2.16 -22.32
C LEU A 82 29.99 0.94 -21.66
N ARG A 83 29.18 -0.05 -21.28
CA ARG A 83 29.65 -1.32 -20.68
C ARG A 83 28.86 -2.49 -21.22
N VAL A 84 29.55 -3.49 -21.75
CA VAL A 84 28.98 -4.73 -22.27
C VAL A 84 29.67 -5.92 -21.62
N GLU A 85 28.88 -6.87 -21.16
CA GLU A 85 29.35 -8.17 -20.68
C GLU A 85 28.99 -9.23 -21.73
N GLU A 86 29.92 -10.14 -22.04
CA GLU A 86 29.69 -11.27 -22.94
C GLU A 86 30.13 -12.57 -22.27
N PHE A 87 29.30 -13.60 -22.34
CA PHE A 87 29.65 -14.94 -21.89
C PHE A 87 29.01 -16.01 -22.77
N SER A 88 29.63 -17.19 -22.79
CA SER A 88 29.09 -18.37 -23.48
C SER A 88 28.07 -19.06 -22.57
N ARG A 89 26.84 -19.17 -23.04
CA ARG A 89 25.74 -19.85 -22.37
C ARG A 89 24.77 -20.33 -23.43
N HIS A 90 24.40 -21.61 -23.37
CA HIS A 90 23.30 -22.12 -24.18
C HIS A 90 22.00 -21.74 -23.48
N LEU A 91 21.17 -20.95 -24.15
CA LEU A 91 19.79 -20.74 -23.73
C LEU A 91 18.95 -21.73 -24.52
N GLU A 92 18.62 -22.86 -23.87
CA GLU A 92 17.67 -23.85 -24.40
C GLU A 92 16.29 -23.42 -23.93
N GLN A 93 15.38 -23.11 -24.85
CA GLN A 93 14.08 -22.56 -24.47
C GLN A 93 13.00 -23.63 -24.46
N PRO A 94 12.09 -23.61 -23.48
CA PRO A 94 10.87 -24.37 -23.59
C PRO A 94 10.11 -23.87 -24.82
N GLU A 95 9.47 -24.78 -25.54
CA GLU A 95 8.44 -24.40 -26.51
C GLU A 95 7.32 -23.74 -25.71
N ILE A 96 7.18 -22.42 -25.85
CA ILE A 96 6.15 -21.67 -25.15
C ILE A 96 4.92 -21.63 -26.03
N GLU A 97 3.83 -22.11 -25.46
CA GLU A 97 2.53 -22.14 -26.09
C GLU A 97 1.59 -21.13 -25.42
N VAL A 98 0.68 -20.56 -26.20
CA VAL A 98 -0.44 -19.77 -25.67
C VAL A 98 -1.69 -20.63 -25.75
N ARG A 99 -2.37 -20.83 -24.63
CA ARG A 99 -3.56 -21.69 -24.53
C ARG A 99 -4.71 -21.00 -23.78
N PRO A 100 -5.97 -21.30 -24.10
CA PRO A 100 -7.11 -20.72 -23.40
C PRO A 100 -7.46 -21.50 -22.14
N LEU A 101 -7.95 -20.81 -21.11
CA LEU A 101 -8.39 -21.41 -19.83
C LEU A 101 -9.78 -22.06 -19.88
N CYS A 102 -10.42 -22.12 -21.04
CA CYS A 102 -11.78 -22.65 -21.13
C CYS A 102 -11.72 -24.17 -21.31
N PRO A 103 -12.45 -24.99 -20.52
CA PRO A 103 -12.38 -26.44 -20.62
C PRO A 103 -12.57 -26.98 -22.04
N GLU A 104 -13.56 -26.43 -22.75
CA GLU A 104 -13.97 -26.85 -24.10
C GLU A 104 -12.93 -26.51 -25.18
N ASN A 105 -12.06 -25.53 -24.91
CA ASN A 105 -11.09 -24.97 -25.86
C ASN A 105 -9.64 -25.28 -25.47
N SER A 106 -9.43 -26.04 -24.39
CA SER A 106 -8.12 -26.28 -23.76
C SER A 106 -7.06 -26.91 -24.68
N SER A 107 -7.46 -27.49 -25.82
CA SER A 107 -6.57 -28.06 -26.82
C SER A 107 -6.05 -27.08 -27.87
N ILE A 108 -6.53 -25.82 -27.86
CA ILE A 108 -6.09 -24.79 -28.80
C ILE A 108 -4.70 -24.28 -28.40
N ILE A 109 -3.81 -24.18 -29.38
CA ILE A 109 -2.43 -23.70 -29.22
C ILE A 109 -2.21 -22.58 -30.23
N VAL A 110 -1.86 -21.39 -29.75
CA VAL A 110 -1.48 -20.25 -30.60
C VAL A 110 0.05 -20.20 -30.73
N PRO A 111 0.60 -20.12 -31.94
CA PRO A 111 2.02 -19.86 -32.13
C PRO A 111 2.41 -18.48 -31.59
N LEU A 112 3.53 -18.42 -30.88
CA LEU A 112 4.12 -17.15 -30.46
C LEU A 112 4.62 -16.34 -31.65
N SER A 113 4.24 -15.06 -31.71
CA SER A 113 4.91 -14.10 -32.58
C SER A 113 6.38 -13.95 -32.16
N LYS A 114 7.24 -13.65 -33.14
CA LYS A 114 8.67 -13.43 -32.94
C LYS A 114 9.01 -12.05 -33.46
N ARG A 115 9.82 -11.31 -32.70
CA ARG A 115 10.44 -10.07 -33.17
C ARG A 115 11.94 -10.24 -33.32
N GLU A 116 12.53 -9.47 -34.24
CA GLU A 116 13.99 -9.43 -34.39
C GLU A 116 14.63 -8.68 -33.23
N TRP A 117 15.87 -9.03 -32.88
CA TRP A 117 16.57 -8.31 -31.81
C TRP A 117 16.95 -6.90 -32.24
N GLU A 118 16.43 -5.92 -31.50
CA GLU A 118 16.90 -4.53 -31.49
C GLU A 118 17.09 -4.08 -30.04
N LEU A 119 18.12 -3.25 -29.79
CA LEU A 119 18.34 -2.72 -28.44
C LEU A 119 17.21 -1.76 -28.03
N ILE A 120 16.76 -0.94 -28.98
CA ILE A 120 15.65 0.01 -28.87
C ILE A 120 14.68 -0.29 -30.01
N SER A 121 13.39 -0.41 -29.70
CA SER A 121 12.31 -0.57 -30.68
C SER A 121 11.05 0.16 -30.21
N GLU A 122 10.04 0.29 -31.07
CA GLU A 122 8.72 0.91 -30.74
C GLU A 122 8.82 2.30 -30.09
N GLU A 123 9.59 3.18 -30.71
CA GLU A 123 9.70 4.58 -30.28
C GLU A 123 8.37 5.32 -30.48
N LYS A 124 7.86 5.96 -29.42
CA LYS A 124 6.65 6.78 -29.46
C LYS A 124 6.82 8.03 -28.60
N ILE A 125 6.25 9.15 -29.06
CA ILE A 125 6.05 10.34 -28.21
C ILE A 125 4.62 10.27 -27.68
N GLU A 126 4.47 10.41 -26.37
CA GLU A 126 3.17 10.35 -25.69
C GLU A 126 3.11 11.41 -24.58
N TRP A 127 1.89 11.68 -24.10
CA TRP A 127 1.63 12.58 -22.98
C TRP A 127 1.17 11.74 -21.81
N ILE A 128 1.83 11.83 -20.66
CA ILE A 128 1.40 11.10 -19.45
C ILE A 128 1.14 12.13 -18.36
N ASN A 129 -0.09 12.19 -17.84
CA ASN A 129 -0.49 13.14 -16.81
C ASN A 129 -0.06 14.60 -17.13
N GLY A 130 -0.26 15.03 -18.38
CA GLY A 130 0.10 16.37 -18.86
C GLY A 130 1.60 16.61 -19.06
N SER A 131 2.43 15.56 -19.02
CA SER A 131 3.88 15.62 -19.26
C SER A 131 4.27 14.90 -20.55
N LYS A 132 5.06 15.55 -21.40
CA LYS A 132 5.52 14.97 -22.66
C LYS A 132 6.69 14.02 -22.43
N VAL A 133 6.60 12.80 -22.95
CA VAL A 133 7.64 11.78 -22.79
C VAL A 133 7.95 11.10 -24.13
N LEU A 134 9.20 10.66 -24.28
CA LEU A 134 9.60 9.68 -25.27
C LEU A 134 9.56 8.30 -24.60
N SER A 135 8.76 7.37 -25.12
CA SER A 135 8.74 5.98 -24.70
C SER A 135 9.39 5.10 -25.77
N PHE A 136 10.05 4.02 -25.35
CA PHE A 136 10.61 3.00 -26.24
C PHE A 136 10.81 1.67 -25.51
N LEU A 137 10.74 0.55 -26.24
CA LEU A 137 11.11 -0.76 -25.72
C LEU A 137 12.63 -0.91 -25.71
N PHE A 138 13.17 -1.36 -24.59
CA PHE A 138 14.59 -1.59 -24.37
C PHE A 138 14.87 -3.07 -24.10
N THR A 139 15.68 -3.70 -24.96
CA THR A 139 16.03 -5.13 -24.89
C THR A 139 17.54 -5.29 -24.64
N PRO A 140 18.02 -5.13 -23.39
CA PRO A 140 19.45 -5.04 -23.03
C PRO A 140 20.25 -6.33 -23.19
N VAL A 141 19.61 -7.42 -23.62
CA VAL A 141 20.27 -8.71 -23.79
C VAL A 141 20.13 -9.14 -25.24
N ARG A 142 21.25 -9.53 -25.84
CA ARG A 142 21.28 -10.15 -27.17
C ARG A 142 21.76 -11.58 -27.04
N TYR A 143 21.06 -12.50 -27.69
CA TYR A 143 21.50 -13.89 -27.83
C TYR A 143 21.86 -14.18 -29.28
N SER A 144 23.04 -14.77 -29.52
CA SER A 144 23.44 -15.21 -30.86
C SER A 144 24.46 -16.33 -30.77
N SER A 145 24.17 -17.45 -31.43
CA SER A 145 25.09 -18.61 -31.56
C SER A 145 25.67 -19.10 -30.21
N GLY A 146 24.83 -19.22 -29.17
CA GLY A 146 25.26 -19.69 -27.84
C GLY A 146 26.06 -18.66 -27.02
N LYS A 147 26.03 -17.39 -27.43
CA LYS A 147 26.63 -16.28 -26.70
C LYS A 147 25.54 -15.31 -26.24
N VAL A 148 25.63 -14.92 -24.98
CA VAL A 148 24.78 -13.90 -24.38
C VAL A 148 25.61 -12.63 -24.23
N LYS A 149 25.11 -11.52 -24.78
CA LYS A 149 25.66 -10.16 -24.58
C LYS A 149 24.68 -9.35 -23.75
N ILE A 150 25.15 -8.77 -22.66
CA ILE A 150 24.37 -7.90 -21.77
C ILE A 150 24.92 -6.48 -21.84
N TYR A 151 24.10 -5.53 -22.30
CA TYR A 151 24.41 -4.11 -22.33
C TYR A 151 24.14 -3.51 -20.95
N ARG A 152 25.13 -3.66 -20.05
CA ARG A 152 25.04 -3.25 -18.64
C ARG A 152 24.90 -1.76 -18.44
N GLU A 153 25.46 -0.98 -19.35
CA GLU A 153 25.41 0.46 -19.27
C GLU A 153 25.30 1.05 -20.67
N VAL A 154 24.26 1.85 -20.88
CA VAL A 154 23.91 2.47 -22.16
C VAL A 154 23.74 3.96 -21.95
N LEU A 155 24.31 4.75 -22.84
CA LEU A 155 24.04 6.17 -22.96
C LEU A 155 23.03 6.38 -24.08
N PHE A 156 21.85 6.87 -23.75
CA PHE A 156 20.86 7.34 -24.72
C PHE A 156 21.11 8.81 -25.03
N ILE A 157 21.09 9.16 -26.31
CA ILE A 157 21.28 10.51 -26.83
C ILE A 157 19.99 10.88 -27.55
N ILE A 158 19.21 11.80 -26.98
CA ILE A 158 17.92 12.22 -27.51
C ILE A 158 18.09 13.60 -28.14
N GLU A 159 18.03 13.67 -29.47
CA GLU A 159 18.05 14.92 -30.23
C GLU A 159 16.61 15.37 -30.52
N PHE A 160 16.32 16.66 -30.35
CA PHE A 160 15.00 17.21 -30.63
C PHE A 160 15.09 18.70 -30.96
N LYS A 161 14.04 19.21 -31.60
CA LYS A 161 13.80 20.64 -31.72
C LYS A 161 12.89 21.08 -30.58
N GLU A 162 13.15 22.26 -30.02
CA GLU A 162 12.32 22.82 -28.96
C GLU A 162 11.74 24.17 -29.37
N GLU A 163 10.44 24.32 -29.16
CA GLU A 163 9.74 25.59 -29.20
C GLU A 163 9.49 26.11 -27.79
N ASP A 164 9.56 27.43 -27.59
CA ASP A 164 9.26 28.06 -26.31
C ASP A 164 7.76 27.93 -25.98
N VAL A 165 7.41 26.99 -25.10
CA VAL A 165 6.05 26.84 -24.57
C VAL A 165 5.99 27.46 -23.18
N ASN A 166 5.07 28.41 -22.99
CA ASN A 166 4.87 29.05 -21.69
C ASN A 166 3.71 28.40 -20.95
N ASN A 167 3.80 28.37 -19.60
CA ASN A 167 2.69 28.13 -18.67
C ASN A 167 2.12 26.70 -18.61
N LEU A 168 2.97 25.68 -18.53
CA LEU A 168 2.54 24.31 -18.31
C LEU A 168 2.76 23.86 -16.86
N PRO A 169 1.91 22.95 -16.33
CA PRO A 169 2.08 22.39 -15.01
C PRO A 169 3.40 21.59 -14.94
N ASN A 170 4.02 21.59 -13.77
CA ASN A 170 5.16 20.72 -13.51
C ASN A 170 4.74 19.24 -13.65
N PRO A 171 5.67 18.35 -14.03
CA PRO A 171 5.41 16.92 -13.99
C PRO A 171 4.95 16.48 -12.60
N THR A 172 3.98 15.57 -12.56
CA THR A 172 3.50 14.97 -11.32
C THR A 172 4.57 14.05 -10.73
N GLU A 173 4.46 13.73 -9.44
CA GLU A 173 5.39 12.79 -8.78
C GLU A 173 5.39 11.43 -9.50
N ASP A 174 4.22 10.94 -9.91
CA ASP A 174 4.09 9.65 -10.61
C ASP A 174 4.87 9.63 -11.94
N VAL A 175 4.87 10.75 -12.68
CA VAL A 175 5.68 10.88 -13.90
C VAL A 175 7.18 10.92 -13.55
N LEU A 176 7.56 11.59 -12.46
CA LEU A 176 8.96 11.65 -12.02
C LEU A 176 9.47 10.28 -11.53
N GLU A 177 8.60 9.44 -10.96
CA GLU A 177 8.95 8.06 -10.60
C GLU A 177 9.06 7.14 -11.83
N LEU A 178 8.34 7.47 -12.92
CA LEU A 178 8.33 6.69 -14.17
C LEU A 178 9.57 6.92 -15.05
N VAL A 179 10.00 8.17 -15.21
CA VAL A 179 11.03 8.52 -16.20
C VAL A 179 12.45 8.19 -15.73
N ILE A 180 13.35 7.91 -16.67
CA ILE A 180 14.77 7.62 -16.38
C ILE A 180 15.64 8.89 -16.21
N ASN A 181 15.05 10.08 -16.40
CA ASN A 181 15.72 11.38 -16.25
C ASN A 181 14.92 12.40 -15.40
N PRO A 182 14.41 12.05 -14.20
CA PRO A 182 13.53 12.94 -13.42
C PRO A 182 14.22 14.24 -12.99
N TRP A 183 15.56 14.21 -12.90
CA TRP A 183 16.40 15.35 -12.58
C TRP A 183 16.31 16.47 -13.62
N ASP A 184 15.92 16.17 -14.85
CA ASP A 184 15.84 17.14 -15.94
C ASP A 184 14.61 18.04 -15.83
N ALA A 185 13.58 17.62 -15.09
CA ALA A 185 12.38 18.41 -14.84
C ALA A 185 12.70 19.81 -14.29
N LYS A 186 13.78 19.96 -13.50
CA LYS A 186 14.21 21.26 -12.94
C LYS A 186 14.80 22.23 -13.96
N PHE A 187 15.24 21.72 -15.12
CA PHE A 187 15.84 22.52 -16.20
C PHE A 187 14.81 22.93 -17.25
N TYR A 188 13.63 22.31 -17.24
CA TYR A 188 12.51 22.69 -18.08
C TYR A 188 11.80 23.89 -17.44
N GLU A 189 11.61 24.98 -18.19
CA GLU A 189 10.92 26.19 -17.69
C GLU A 189 9.42 25.96 -17.54
N TYR A 190 9.01 25.16 -16.57
CA TYR A 190 7.62 25.09 -16.13
C TYR A 190 7.31 26.34 -15.28
N ARG A 191 6.84 27.41 -15.93
CA ARG A 191 6.45 28.64 -15.20
C ARG A 191 5.14 28.41 -14.45
N HIS A 192 5.15 28.77 -13.16
CA HIS A 192 4.05 28.58 -12.20
C HIS A 192 2.64 28.75 -12.78
N GLU A 193 1.76 27.79 -12.47
CA GLU A 193 0.31 27.94 -12.65
C GLU A 193 -0.18 29.29 -12.11
N THR A 194 -0.76 30.10 -12.98
CA THR A 194 -1.56 31.25 -12.56
C THR A 194 -3.03 30.84 -12.47
N ARG A 195 -3.81 31.51 -11.62
CA ARG A 195 -5.27 31.31 -11.55
C ARG A 195 -5.96 31.56 -12.90
N GLU A 196 -5.41 32.46 -13.73
CA GLU A 196 -5.86 32.69 -15.10
C GLU A 196 -5.53 31.51 -16.04
N ASN A 197 -4.41 30.81 -15.84
CA ASN A 197 -4.05 29.62 -16.64
C ASN A 197 -4.94 28.42 -16.31
N ARG A 198 -5.32 28.22 -15.03
CA ARG A 198 -6.33 27.21 -14.66
C ARG A 198 -7.67 27.46 -15.36
N LEU A 199 -8.10 28.73 -15.46
CA LEU A 199 -9.30 29.13 -16.19
C LEU A 199 -9.16 29.02 -17.72
N ARG A 200 -7.93 29.01 -18.25
CA ARG A 200 -7.65 28.86 -19.69
C ARG A 200 -7.59 27.40 -20.12
N LEU A 201 -7.08 26.51 -19.26
CA LEU A 201 -7.19 25.05 -19.38
C LEU A 201 -8.66 24.60 -19.38
N GLN A 202 -9.53 25.31 -18.66
CA GLN A 202 -10.99 25.14 -18.68
C GLN A 202 -11.69 25.64 -19.96
N GLN A 203 -10.98 26.28 -20.91
CA GLN A 203 -11.51 26.63 -22.24
C GLN A 203 -11.29 25.53 -23.28
N GLY A 204 -10.71 24.39 -22.89
CA GLY A 204 -10.55 23.22 -23.74
C GLY A 204 -11.87 22.53 -24.10
N GLN A 205 -11.77 21.42 -24.82
CA GLN A 205 -12.94 20.65 -25.27
C GLN A 205 -13.75 20.17 -24.07
N ARG A 206 -14.87 20.86 -23.81
CA ARG A 206 -15.82 20.53 -22.76
C ARG A 206 -17.01 19.81 -23.36
N PHE A 207 -17.30 18.62 -22.86
CA PHE A 207 -18.33 17.75 -23.44
C PHE A 207 -19.69 17.91 -22.78
N CYS A 208 -19.70 18.34 -21.51
CA CYS A 208 -20.86 18.41 -20.66
C CYS A 208 -21.03 19.79 -20.02
N ASN A 209 -22.29 20.17 -19.77
CA ASN A 209 -22.59 21.40 -19.03
C ASN A 209 -22.55 21.18 -17.49
N ILE A 210 -21.37 20.88 -16.94
CA ILE A 210 -21.19 20.65 -15.48
C ILE A 210 -20.79 21.91 -14.67
N SER A 211 -21.31 22.10 -13.46
CA SER A 211 -20.79 23.17 -12.59
C SER A 211 -19.42 22.80 -12.02
N THR A 212 -18.58 23.80 -11.72
CA THR A 212 -17.35 23.59 -10.95
C THR A 212 -17.68 22.96 -9.59
N GLY A 213 -16.94 21.93 -9.18
CA GLY A 213 -17.22 21.14 -7.99
C GLY A 213 -15.95 20.54 -7.40
N LYS A 214 -16.10 19.66 -6.41
CA LYS A 214 -15.00 18.83 -5.88
C LYS A 214 -15.59 17.48 -5.46
N ALA A 215 -15.05 16.40 -6.02
CA ALA A 215 -15.43 15.05 -5.66
C ALA A 215 -14.24 14.12 -5.89
N ASP A 216 -13.84 13.36 -4.87
CA ASP A 216 -12.79 12.35 -5.00
C ASP A 216 -13.39 11.04 -5.57
N TYR A 217 -14.69 10.82 -5.37
CA TYR A 217 -15.43 9.62 -5.75
C TYR A 217 -16.71 9.98 -6.49
N LEU A 218 -16.94 9.34 -7.63
CA LEU A 218 -18.11 9.55 -8.49
C LEU A 218 -18.93 8.27 -8.58
N ILE A 219 -20.23 8.35 -8.30
CA ILE A 219 -21.17 7.27 -8.53
C ILE A 219 -22.00 7.63 -9.76
N ILE A 220 -21.93 6.80 -10.81
CA ILE A 220 -22.79 6.87 -11.99
C ILE A 220 -23.85 5.79 -11.86
N THR A 221 -25.14 6.15 -11.91
CA THR A 221 -26.23 5.18 -11.69
C THR A 221 -27.51 5.59 -12.42
N THR A 222 -28.59 4.81 -12.33
CA THR A 222 -29.89 5.18 -12.90
C THR A 222 -30.72 6.01 -11.93
N ASN A 223 -31.75 6.69 -12.44
CA ASN A 223 -32.69 7.43 -11.58
C ASN A 223 -33.41 6.51 -10.57
N GLU A 224 -33.67 5.25 -10.94
CA GLU A 224 -34.32 4.25 -10.08
C GLU A 224 -33.43 3.85 -8.90
N LEU A 225 -32.13 3.65 -9.15
CA LEU A 225 -31.16 3.18 -8.15
C LEU A 225 -30.57 4.32 -7.30
N ALA A 226 -30.60 5.56 -7.79
CA ALA A 226 -29.95 6.74 -7.16
C ALA A 226 -30.32 6.93 -5.68
N SER A 227 -31.56 6.62 -5.30
CA SER A 227 -32.02 6.73 -3.91
C SER A 227 -31.24 5.81 -2.95
N GLU A 228 -30.88 4.59 -3.37
CA GLU A 228 -30.08 3.69 -2.53
C GLU A 228 -28.61 4.08 -2.53
N PHE A 229 -28.07 4.48 -3.67
CA PHE A 229 -26.69 4.96 -3.77
C PHE A 229 -26.45 6.23 -2.95
N SER A 230 -27.47 7.05 -2.67
CA SER A 230 -27.36 8.18 -1.73
C SER A 230 -26.86 7.77 -0.35
N ARG A 231 -27.20 6.55 0.10
CA ARG A 231 -26.74 6.01 1.39
C ARG A 231 -25.25 5.69 1.37
N LEU A 232 -24.75 5.16 0.25
CA LEU A 232 -23.32 4.90 0.06
C LEU A 232 -22.55 6.22 0.01
N ARG A 233 -23.03 7.20 -0.77
CA ARG A 233 -22.47 8.55 -0.85
C ARG A 233 -22.37 9.21 0.54
N ASP A 234 -23.48 9.25 1.27
CA ASP A 234 -23.53 9.91 2.58
C ASP A 234 -22.59 9.23 3.58
N TRP A 235 -22.45 7.89 3.50
CA TRP A 235 -21.48 7.15 4.30
C TRP A 235 -20.03 7.45 3.89
N LYS A 236 -19.71 7.50 2.59
CA LYS A 236 -18.38 7.86 2.05
C LYS A 236 -17.97 9.26 2.49
N ILE A 237 -18.87 10.23 2.39
CA ILE A 237 -18.67 11.60 2.91
C ILE A 237 -18.42 11.57 4.42
N GLY A 238 -19.18 10.76 5.15
CA GLY A 238 -19.01 10.58 6.60
C GLY A 238 -17.65 10.02 7.03
N ILE A 239 -16.95 9.28 6.15
CA ILE A 239 -15.59 8.78 6.39
C ILE A 239 -14.49 9.61 5.68
N GLY A 240 -14.86 10.76 5.10
CA GLY A 240 -13.92 11.74 4.56
C GLY A 240 -13.65 11.65 3.06
N THR A 241 -14.44 10.90 2.29
CA THR A 241 -14.35 10.84 0.83
C THR A 241 -15.43 11.74 0.20
N GLU A 242 -15.04 12.84 -0.43
CA GLU A 242 -16.01 13.70 -1.13
C GLU A 242 -16.64 12.91 -2.28
N THR A 243 -17.96 12.74 -2.27
CA THR A 243 -18.65 11.80 -3.16
C THR A 243 -19.86 12.44 -3.82
N GLU A 244 -19.98 12.29 -5.14
CA GLU A 244 -21.10 12.78 -5.92
C GLU A 244 -21.84 11.66 -6.66
N ILE A 245 -23.14 11.86 -6.90
CA ILE A 245 -23.98 10.94 -7.69
C ILE A 245 -24.48 11.66 -8.92
N VAL A 246 -24.29 11.06 -10.09
CA VAL A 246 -24.84 11.53 -11.36
C VAL A 246 -25.58 10.41 -12.06
N THR A 247 -26.72 10.73 -12.66
CA THR A 247 -27.54 9.72 -13.31
C THR A 247 -27.27 9.62 -14.81
N VAL A 248 -27.38 8.40 -15.36
CA VAL A 248 -27.23 8.11 -16.79
C VAL A 248 -28.17 8.98 -17.64
N ASP A 249 -29.42 9.20 -17.18
CA ASP A 249 -30.39 10.08 -17.85
C ASP A 249 -29.92 11.54 -17.94
N TRP A 250 -29.27 12.03 -16.87
CA TRP A 250 -28.69 13.37 -16.86
C TRP A 250 -27.52 13.46 -17.84
N ILE A 251 -26.60 12.48 -17.81
CA ILE A 251 -25.45 12.41 -18.72
C ILE A 251 -25.93 12.38 -20.17
N ASN A 252 -26.87 11.49 -20.50
CA ASN A 252 -27.38 11.34 -21.85
C ASN A 252 -27.99 12.64 -22.41
N SER A 253 -28.57 13.46 -21.53
CA SER A 253 -29.23 14.72 -21.89
C SER A 253 -28.29 15.94 -21.90
N ASN A 254 -27.15 15.89 -21.21
CA ASN A 254 -26.29 17.07 -20.97
C ASN A 254 -24.86 16.93 -21.54
N CYS A 255 -24.50 15.76 -22.06
CA CYS A 255 -23.18 15.46 -22.61
C CYS A 255 -23.24 15.11 -24.10
N SER A 256 -22.21 15.52 -24.83
CA SER A 256 -21.97 15.09 -26.22
C SER A 256 -21.22 13.76 -26.28
N GLY A 257 -21.51 12.97 -27.33
CA GLY A 257 -20.90 11.69 -27.65
C GLY A 257 -21.75 10.95 -28.68
N VAL A 258 -21.15 10.05 -29.45
CA VAL A 258 -21.80 9.24 -30.50
C VAL A 258 -22.85 8.31 -29.89
N ASP A 259 -22.55 7.71 -28.74
CA ASP A 259 -23.43 6.83 -27.98
C ASP A 259 -23.39 7.12 -26.46
N LEU A 260 -24.14 6.33 -25.69
CA LEU A 260 -24.24 6.53 -24.25
C LEU A 260 -22.91 6.28 -23.53
N GLN A 261 -22.18 5.24 -23.93
CA GLN A 261 -20.88 4.88 -23.38
C GLN A 261 -19.88 6.03 -23.57
N GLU A 262 -19.82 6.62 -24.76
CA GLU A 262 -18.94 7.77 -25.01
C GLU A 262 -19.39 9.00 -24.21
N LYS A 263 -20.70 9.26 -24.09
CA LYS A 263 -21.20 10.34 -23.22
C LYS A 263 -20.82 10.15 -21.75
N ILE A 264 -20.85 8.91 -21.24
CA ILE A 264 -20.41 8.58 -19.88
C ILE A 264 -18.92 8.84 -19.73
N ARG A 265 -18.08 8.35 -20.66
CA ARG A 265 -16.63 8.59 -20.64
C ARG A 265 -16.29 10.08 -20.74
N ASN A 266 -16.99 10.82 -21.60
CA ASN A 266 -16.84 12.27 -21.75
C ASN A 266 -17.28 13.04 -20.50
N PHE A 267 -18.30 12.56 -19.79
CA PHE A 267 -18.65 13.10 -18.47
C PHE A 267 -17.54 12.85 -17.44
N ILE A 268 -16.94 11.65 -17.43
CA ILE A 268 -15.84 11.31 -16.52
C ILE A 268 -14.61 12.20 -16.82
N ARG A 269 -14.29 12.46 -18.10
CA ARG A 269 -13.26 13.44 -18.51
C ARG A 269 -13.47 14.81 -17.89
N ASP A 270 -14.68 15.36 -18.05
CA ASP A 270 -15.02 16.66 -17.49
C ASP A 270 -14.97 16.64 -15.95
N ALA A 271 -15.46 15.57 -15.31
CA ALA A 271 -15.44 15.43 -13.85
C ALA A 271 -14.01 15.24 -13.29
N TYR A 272 -13.13 14.54 -14.01
CA TYR A 272 -11.71 14.41 -13.67
C TYR A 272 -11.04 15.79 -13.64
N LEU A 273 -11.20 16.58 -14.70
CA LEU A 273 -10.59 17.92 -14.80
C LEU A 273 -11.21 18.94 -13.84
N GLU A 274 -12.55 18.97 -13.72
CA GLU A 274 -13.25 20.01 -12.97
C GLU A 274 -13.44 19.69 -11.49
N TRP A 275 -13.56 18.41 -11.12
CA TRP A 275 -13.86 17.99 -9.75
C TRP A 275 -12.71 17.24 -9.08
N GLY A 276 -11.72 16.74 -9.85
CA GLY A 276 -10.61 15.95 -9.33
C GLY A 276 -10.99 14.51 -8.97
N VAL A 277 -11.95 13.93 -9.71
CA VAL A 277 -12.42 12.55 -9.48
C VAL A 277 -11.26 11.57 -9.62
N LYS A 278 -11.13 10.66 -8.65
CA LYS A 278 -10.13 9.58 -8.63
C LYS A 278 -10.77 8.19 -8.76
N TYR A 279 -11.96 8.00 -8.19
CA TYR A 279 -12.68 6.73 -8.23
C TYR A 279 -14.03 6.89 -8.92
N VAL A 280 -14.41 5.92 -9.75
CA VAL A 280 -15.72 5.87 -10.39
C VAL A 280 -16.39 4.54 -10.07
N LEU A 281 -17.58 4.59 -9.49
CA LEU A 281 -18.44 3.44 -9.29
C LEU A 281 -19.58 3.45 -10.31
N LEU A 282 -19.63 2.44 -11.15
CA LEU A 282 -20.76 2.15 -12.03
C LEU A 282 -21.82 1.39 -11.21
N GLY A 283 -22.81 2.12 -10.72
CA GLY A 283 -23.92 1.60 -9.92
C GLY A 283 -25.07 1.10 -10.79
N GLY A 284 -24.88 -0.04 -11.45
CA GLY A 284 -25.81 -0.65 -12.38
C GLY A 284 -25.20 -1.87 -13.06
N ASP A 285 -26.03 -2.81 -13.48
CA ASP A 285 -25.60 -3.89 -14.37
C ASP A 285 -25.36 -3.38 -15.81
N TYR A 286 -24.95 -4.25 -16.74
CA TYR A 286 -24.61 -3.89 -18.11
C TYR A 286 -25.80 -3.31 -18.89
N THR A 287 -27.03 -3.61 -18.50
CA THR A 287 -28.25 -3.02 -19.10
C THR A 287 -28.49 -1.59 -18.64
N GLU A 288 -28.14 -1.27 -17.40
CA GLU A 288 -28.28 0.06 -16.82
C GLU A 288 -27.12 0.98 -17.22
N ILE A 289 -25.90 0.43 -17.24
CA ILE A 289 -24.66 1.14 -17.56
C ILE A 289 -23.84 0.24 -18.49
N PRO A 290 -23.95 0.41 -19.81
CA PRO A 290 -23.28 -0.49 -20.76
C PRO A 290 -21.76 -0.40 -20.66
N PRO A 291 -21.02 -1.52 -20.74
CA PRO A 291 -19.58 -1.47 -20.97
C PRO A 291 -19.29 -0.99 -22.40
N ARG A 292 -18.02 -0.70 -22.68
CA ARG A 292 -17.56 -0.62 -24.07
C ARG A 292 -17.25 -2.03 -24.58
N TYR A 293 -17.66 -2.30 -25.81
CA TYR A 293 -17.29 -3.51 -26.50
C TYR A 293 -16.14 -3.22 -27.47
N PHE A 294 -15.09 -4.02 -27.41
CA PHE A 294 -14.05 -4.03 -28.42
C PHE A 294 -14.21 -5.22 -29.37
N TYR A 295 -13.76 -5.05 -30.61
CA TYR A 295 -13.95 -6.00 -31.70
C TYR A 295 -12.69 -6.85 -31.90
N MET A 296 -12.85 -8.17 -31.80
CA MET A 296 -11.77 -9.13 -31.99
C MET A 296 -12.29 -10.39 -32.66
N GLU A 297 -11.78 -10.73 -33.84
CA GLU A 297 -12.20 -11.86 -34.67
C GLU A 297 -11.75 -13.23 -34.13
N GLU A 298 -11.54 -13.34 -32.81
CA GLU A 298 -11.30 -14.61 -32.13
C GLU A 298 -12.64 -15.30 -31.79
N PRO A 299 -12.89 -16.53 -32.27
CA PRO A 299 -14.22 -17.14 -32.26
C PRO A 299 -14.54 -17.96 -30.99
N TYR A 300 -13.68 -17.95 -29.97
CA TYR A 300 -13.76 -18.90 -28.85
C TYR A 300 -14.72 -18.49 -27.73
N ASP A 301 -15.34 -17.31 -27.82
CA ASP A 301 -16.33 -16.82 -26.88
C ASP A 301 -17.76 -17.21 -27.29
N TRP A 302 -18.25 -18.32 -26.74
CA TRP A 302 -19.59 -18.85 -27.02
C TRP A 302 -20.65 -18.36 -26.02
N GLY A 303 -21.90 -18.23 -26.49
CA GLY A 303 -23.06 -17.98 -25.63
C GLY A 303 -23.40 -16.51 -25.35
N PHE A 304 -22.70 -15.55 -25.96
CA PHE A 304 -23.00 -14.12 -25.83
C PHE A 304 -24.03 -13.64 -26.89
N PRO A 305 -25.09 -12.90 -26.51
CA PRO A 305 -26.18 -12.51 -27.41
C PRO A 305 -25.82 -11.52 -28.52
N TYR A 306 -24.76 -10.72 -28.37
CA TYR A 306 -24.40 -9.67 -29.35
C TYR A 306 -23.30 -10.10 -30.34
N GLY A 307 -22.95 -11.39 -30.37
CA GLY A 307 -22.00 -11.96 -31.34
C GLY A 307 -20.67 -12.37 -30.72
N THR A 308 -19.99 -13.33 -31.37
CA THR A 308 -18.76 -13.97 -30.86
C THR A 308 -17.57 -13.02 -30.76
N PHE A 309 -17.55 -11.93 -31.54
CA PHE A 309 -16.37 -11.06 -31.68
C PHE A 309 -16.41 -9.80 -30.81
N GLN A 310 -17.51 -9.54 -30.10
CA GLN A 310 -17.66 -8.39 -29.20
C GLN A 310 -17.27 -8.78 -27.77
N LYS A 311 -16.30 -8.06 -27.20
CA LYS A 311 -15.74 -8.35 -25.88
C LYS A 311 -15.93 -7.15 -24.95
N ALA A 312 -16.56 -7.34 -23.79
CA ALA A 312 -16.86 -6.25 -22.86
C ALA A 312 -15.67 -5.85 -21.99
N THR A 313 -15.51 -4.54 -21.78
CA THR A 313 -14.57 -3.95 -20.83
C THR A 313 -15.10 -2.67 -20.20
N ASP A 314 -14.84 -2.49 -18.91
CA ASP A 314 -15.01 -1.22 -18.19
C ASP A 314 -13.72 -0.37 -18.21
N PHE A 315 -12.60 -0.88 -18.71
CA PHE A 315 -11.33 -0.12 -18.86
C PHE A 315 -11.50 1.12 -19.74
N TYR A 316 -12.49 1.12 -20.64
CA TYR A 316 -12.85 2.30 -21.41
C TYR A 316 -13.18 3.53 -20.56
N TYR A 317 -13.75 3.32 -19.37
CA TYR A 317 -14.10 4.41 -18.45
C TYR A 317 -12.92 4.88 -17.59
N SER A 318 -11.82 4.13 -17.55
CA SER A 318 -10.58 4.52 -16.85
C SER A 318 -9.56 5.18 -17.78
N ALA A 319 -9.45 4.69 -19.02
CA ALA A 319 -8.56 5.25 -20.04
C ALA A 319 -9.24 6.47 -20.67
N LEU A 320 -8.99 7.66 -20.15
CA LEU A 320 -9.63 8.88 -20.61
C LEU A 320 -8.90 9.49 -21.81
N GLY A 321 -7.71 8.98 -22.16
CA GLY A 321 -6.81 9.58 -23.12
C GLY A 321 -5.89 10.58 -22.43
N ASP A 322 -4.95 11.11 -23.18
CA ASP A 322 -3.94 12.01 -22.65
C ASP A 322 -4.44 13.45 -22.72
N TRP A 323 -4.62 14.10 -21.58
CA TRP A 323 -4.91 15.53 -21.58
C TRP A 323 -3.68 16.33 -22.04
N ASP A 324 -3.77 16.98 -23.20
CA ASP A 324 -2.76 17.93 -23.67
C ASP A 324 -3.10 19.35 -23.16
N PRO A 325 -2.37 19.87 -22.18
CA PRO A 325 -2.58 21.21 -21.66
C PRO A 325 -2.21 22.34 -22.66
N ILE A 326 -1.49 22.04 -23.74
CA ILE A 326 -1.13 23.02 -24.78
C ILE A 326 -2.32 23.25 -25.72
N SER A 327 -2.86 22.20 -26.32
CA SER A 327 -4.03 22.28 -27.20
C SER A 327 -5.33 22.47 -26.43
N GLY A 328 -5.40 22.04 -25.16
CA GLY A 328 -6.63 21.98 -24.39
C GLY A 328 -7.58 20.90 -24.92
N THR A 329 -7.02 19.81 -25.45
CA THR A 329 -7.79 18.69 -26.00
C THR A 329 -7.32 17.37 -25.41
N TRP A 330 -8.19 16.36 -25.47
CA TRP A 330 -7.82 14.99 -25.15
C TRP A 330 -7.20 14.36 -26.39
N GLU A 331 -5.94 13.97 -26.30
CA GLU A 331 -5.21 13.23 -27.32
C GLU A 331 -5.23 11.73 -27.01
N ASN A 332 -4.89 10.87 -27.97
CA ASN A 332 -4.73 9.42 -27.77
C ASN A 332 -5.91 8.74 -27.03
N GLY A 333 -7.12 9.30 -27.16
CA GLY A 333 -8.32 8.81 -26.49
C GLY A 333 -9.28 8.09 -27.44
N ASP A 334 -9.02 8.09 -28.75
CA ASP A 334 -9.94 7.56 -29.73
C ASP A 334 -9.80 6.03 -29.87
N TRP A 335 -10.90 5.32 -29.65
CA TRP A 335 -10.95 3.86 -29.71
C TRP A 335 -11.53 3.34 -31.03
N ASP A 336 -12.02 4.22 -31.92
CA ASP A 336 -12.62 3.91 -33.23
C ASP A 336 -12.13 4.94 -34.27
N PRO A 337 -10.82 5.02 -34.55
CA PRO A 337 -10.22 6.04 -35.40
C PRO A 337 -10.67 6.04 -36.87
N ASP A 338 -11.37 5.01 -37.36
CA ASP A 338 -11.93 4.99 -38.71
C ASP A 338 -13.44 5.22 -38.76
N ASP A 339 -14.03 5.62 -37.62
CA ASP A 339 -15.45 5.96 -37.45
C ASP A 339 -16.37 4.85 -37.99
N ASN A 340 -15.94 3.59 -37.88
CA ASN A 340 -16.66 2.45 -38.45
C ASN A 340 -17.61 1.79 -37.43
N GLY A 341 -17.53 2.17 -36.14
CA GLY A 341 -18.35 1.67 -35.04
C GLY A 341 -17.82 0.39 -34.37
N LEU A 342 -16.66 -0.10 -34.80
CA LEU A 342 -15.96 -1.25 -34.25
C LEU A 342 -14.72 -0.73 -33.51
N TYR A 343 -14.71 -0.88 -32.20
CA TYR A 343 -13.68 -0.28 -31.37
C TYR A 343 -12.51 -1.25 -31.17
N LEU A 344 -11.28 -0.74 -31.26
CA LEU A 344 -10.04 -1.48 -31.03
C LEU A 344 -9.97 -2.78 -31.85
N GLU A 345 -10.28 -2.70 -33.14
CA GLU A 345 -10.33 -3.85 -34.04
C GLU A 345 -9.04 -4.69 -34.04
N GLN A 346 -9.24 -5.99 -33.89
CA GLN A 346 -8.23 -7.02 -34.12
C GLN A 346 -8.80 -8.05 -35.10
N LEU A 347 -8.19 -8.12 -36.29
CA LEU A 347 -8.71 -8.86 -37.43
C LEU A 347 -7.93 -10.15 -37.66
N ASP A 348 -8.66 -11.17 -38.11
CA ASP A 348 -8.20 -12.49 -38.53
C ASP A 348 -8.25 -12.53 -40.07
N LEU A 349 -7.11 -12.23 -40.71
CA LEU A 349 -7.08 -11.98 -42.15
C LEU A 349 -7.10 -13.28 -42.96
N ASP A 350 -6.63 -14.39 -42.39
CA ASP A 350 -6.62 -15.70 -43.05
C ASP A 350 -7.74 -16.65 -42.58
N VAL A 351 -8.53 -16.23 -41.60
CA VAL A 351 -9.74 -16.88 -41.08
C VAL A 351 -9.42 -18.23 -40.42
N ASP A 352 -8.27 -18.31 -39.75
CA ASP A 352 -7.82 -19.50 -39.03
C ASP A 352 -8.25 -19.52 -37.54
N GLY A 353 -8.84 -18.43 -37.07
CA GLY A 353 -9.30 -18.21 -35.70
C GLY A 353 -8.31 -17.48 -34.80
N PHE A 354 -7.16 -17.02 -35.33
CA PHE A 354 -6.10 -16.35 -34.58
C PHE A 354 -5.80 -14.95 -35.15
N PRO A 355 -6.46 -13.90 -34.63
CA PRO A 355 -6.30 -12.54 -35.14
C PRO A 355 -4.84 -12.06 -35.13
N GLU A 356 -4.26 -11.87 -36.30
CA GLU A 356 -2.86 -11.50 -36.49
C GLU A 356 -2.65 -10.02 -36.85
N TYR A 357 -3.73 -9.29 -37.17
CA TYR A 357 -3.66 -7.88 -37.53
C TYR A 357 -4.30 -6.97 -36.49
N CYS A 358 -3.46 -6.25 -35.74
CA CYS A 358 -3.90 -5.17 -34.87
C CYS A 358 -4.16 -3.91 -35.70
N LYS A 359 -5.41 -3.74 -36.15
CA LYS A 359 -5.81 -2.56 -36.93
C LYS A 359 -5.80 -1.30 -36.06
N GLU A 360 -6.25 -1.44 -34.81
CA GLU A 360 -6.43 -0.33 -33.88
C GLU A 360 -5.84 -0.68 -32.51
N PRO A 361 -4.64 -0.17 -32.15
CA PRO A 361 -4.04 -0.42 -30.85
C PRO A 361 -4.81 0.31 -29.75
N ILE A 362 -4.63 -0.13 -28.50
CA ILE A 362 -5.10 0.64 -27.33
C ILE A 362 -4.36 1.98 -27.35
N PRO A 363 -5.07 3.12 -27.39
CA PRO A 363 -4.43 4.40 -27.67
C PRO A 363 -3.72 4.97 -26.43
N ASP A 364 -4.21 4.62 -25.24
CA ASP A 364 -3.76 5.05 -23.93
C ASP A 364 -3.90 3.91 -22.89
N PHE A 365 -2.85 3.72 -22.09
CA PHE A 365 -2.74 2.67 -21.08
C PHE A 365 -2.73 3.21 -19.64
N SER A 366 -2.60 4.53 -19.47
CA SER A 366 -2.64 5.19 -18.17
C SER A 366 -4.08 5.21 -17.65
N PRO A 367 -4.30 4.82 -16.38
CA PRO A 367 -5.61 5.00 -15.76
C PRO A 367 -5.70 6.38 -15.08
N GLU A 368 -6.50 7.29 -15.62
CA GLU A 368 -6.77 8.59 -14.97
C GLU A 368 -7.69 8.43 -13.76
N VAL A 369 -8.61 7.44 -13.81
CA VAL A 369 -9.54 7.11 -12.73
C VAL A 369 -9.64 5.60 -12.52
N PHE A 370 -9.94 5.19 -11.29
CA PHE A 370 -10.12 3.78 -10.92
C PHE A 370 -11.59 3.39 -10.93
N VAL A 371 -11.97 2.52 -11.86
CA VAL A 371 -13.37 2.13 -12.10
C VAL A 371 -13.70 0.79 -11.45
N GLY A 372 -14.82 0.71 -10.74
CA GLY A 372 -15.44 -0.55 -10.32
C GLY A 372 -16.95 -0.54 -10.58
N ARG A 373 -17.56 -1.73 -10.60
CA ARG A 373 -18.98 -1.90 -10.90
C ARG A 373 -19.73 -2.56 -9.76
N PHE A 374 -20.88 -2.01 -9.39
CA PHE A 374 -21.93 -2.71 -8.64
C PHE A 374 -22.97 -3.22 -9.63
N PRO A 375 -22.91 -4.51 -10.03
CA PRO A 375 -23.81 -5.10 -11.02
C PRO A 375 -25.16 -5.37 -10.35
N VAL A 376 -26.03 -4.36 -10.34
CA VAL A 376 -27.33 -4.40 -9.68
C VAL A 376 -28.36 -3.77 -10.61
N SER A 377 -29.52 -4.39 -10.74
CA SER A 377 -30.60 -3.88 -11.60
C SER A 377 -31.81 -3.43 -10.80
N THR A 378 -31.88 -3.75 -9.50
CA THR A 378 -32.99 -3.37 -8.62
C THR A 378 -32.54 -2.59 -7.37
N PRO A 379 -33.41 -1.72 -6.79
CA PRO A 379 -33.12 -1.07 -5.51
C PRO A 379 -32.84 -2.06 -4.36
N GLU A 380 -33.44 -3.25 -4.38
CA GLU A 380 -33.23 -4.29 -3.37
C GLU A 380 -31.81 -4.88 -3.45
N GLU A 381 -31.31 -5.19 -4.64
CA GLU A 381 -29.93 -5.64 -4.87
C GLU A 381 -28.93 -4.56 -4.48
N ALA A 382 -29.15 -3.32 -4.93
CA ALA A 382 -28.33 -2.17 -4.56
C ALA A 382 -28.27 -2.00 -3.04
N ARG A 383 -29.42 -2.06 -2.36
CA ARG A 383 -29.50 -2.00 -0.89
C ARG A 383 -28.67 -3.10 -0.23
N ALA A 384 -28.75 -4.33 -0.72
CA ALA A 384 -28.03 -5.47 -0.16
C ALA A 384 -26.52 -5.32 -0.30
N LEU A 385 -26.03 -4.96 -1.49
CA LEU A 385 -24.60 -4.81 -1.77
C LEU A 385 -23.99 -3.59 -1.05
N ILE A 386 -24.72 -2.46 -0.99
CA ILE A 386 -24.30 -1.28 -0.23
C ILE A 386 -24.21 -1.60 1.26
N ASN A 387 -25.20 -2.29 1.83
CA ASN A 387 -25.16 -2.69 3.25
C ASN A 387 -23.94 -3.58 3.52
N LYS A 388 -23.69 -4.58 2.65
CA LYS A 388 -22.55 -5.48 2.75
C LYS A 388 -21.21 -4.73 2.69
N THR A 389 -21.10 -3.71 1.84
CA THR A 389 -19.93 -2.84 1.72
C THR A 389 -19.69 -2.02 2.98
N ILE A 390 -20.73 -1.37 3.52
CA ILE A 390 -20.63 -0.60 4.76
C ILE A 390 -20.30 -1.53 5.94
N GLU A 391 -20.94 -2.70 6.03
CA GLU A 391 -20.66 -3.72 7.05
C GLU A 391 -19.22 -4.23 6.99
N HIS A 392 -18.68 -4.46 5.78
CA HIS A 392 -17.30 -4.85 5.59
C HIS A 392 -16.35 -3.81 6.20
N TYR A 393 -16.62 -2.51 6.08
CA TYR A 393 -15.70 -1.50 6.61
C TYR A 393 -15.53 -1.57 8.14
N TYR A 394 -16.60 -1.95 8.86
CA TYR A 394 -16.60 -2.03 10.33
C TYR A 394 -16.28 -3.42 10.88
N SER A 395 -16.21 -4.45 10.03
CA SER A 395 -15.91 -5.80 10.49
C SER A 395 -14.44 -5.95 10.84
N GLY A 396 -14.14 -6.58 11.99
CA GLY A 396 -12.77 -6.89 12.42
C GLY A 396 -12.58 -8.39 12.66
N GLY A 397 -11.35 -8.79 12.99
CA GLY A 397 -11.01 -10.16 13.41
C GLY A 397 -9.89 -10.80 12.60
N SER A 398 -9.37 -11.93 13.09
CA SER A 398 -8.21 -12.63 12.50
C SER A 398 -8.45 -13.17 11.08
N TRP A 399 -9.72 -13.31 10.68
CA TRP A 399 -10.08 -13.68 9.30
C TRP A 399 -9.54 -12.70 8.25
N ARG A 400 -9.26 -11.44 8.64
CA ARG A 400 -8.64 -10.42 7.79
C ARG A 400 -7.18 -10.71 7.42
N ASN A 401 -6.57 -11.71 8.04
CA ASN A 401 -5.18 -12.08 7.85
C ASN A 401 -5.05 -13.43 7.15
N ARG A 402 -6.15 -13.97 6.62
CA ARG A 402 -6.18 -15.30 6.00
C ARG A 402 -6.54 -15.22 4.53
N ALA A 403 -5.87 -16.02 3.73
CA ALA A 403 -6.11 -16.16 2.30
C ALA A 403 -6.35 -17.63 1.89
N LEU A 404 -7.04 -17.82 0.77
CA LEU A 404 -7.08 -19.10 0.07
C LEU A 404 -6.32 -18.99 -1.25
N LEU A 405 -5.44 -19.95 -1.51
CA LEU A 405 -4.71 -20.09 -2.76
C LEU A 405 -5.20 -21.36 -3.45
N LEU A 406 -6.07 -21.20 -4.44
CA LEU A 406 -6.75 -22.29 -5.14
C LEU A 406 -6.06 -22.53 -6.48
N GLY A 407 -5.51 -23.73 -6.70
CA GLY A 407 -4.73 -24.05 -7.90
C GLY A 407 -5.20 -25.36 -8.52
N ALA A 408 -5.92 -25.28 -9.64
CA ALA A 408 -6.27 -26.45 -10.43
C ALA A 408 -5.14 -26.75 -11.43
N VAL A 409 -4.96 -28.03 -11.77
CA VAL A 409 -4.13 -28.39 -12.95
C VAL A 409 -4.83 -27.84 -14.20
N LEU A 410 -4.07 -27.10 -15.02
CA LEU A 410 -4.57 -26.46 -16.24
C LEU A 410 -4.42 -27.40 -17.44
N PHE A 411 -3.26 -28.03 -17.62
CA PHE A 411 -2.99 -28.87 -18.79
C PHE A 411 -2.15 -30.10 -18.44
N TYR A 412 -2.75 -31.29 -18.48
CA TYR A 412 -2.07 -32.58 -18.24
C TYR A 412 -1.25 -33.09 -19.42
N ASP A 413 -1.49 -32.56 -20.62
CA ASP A 413 -0.85 -32.97 -21.87
C ASP A 413 0.48 -32.25 -22.15
N THR A 414 0.94 -31.43 -21.22
CA THR A 414 2.20 -30.67 -21.27
C THR A 414 3.28 -31.38 -20.45
N THR A 415 4.56 -31.11 -20.71
CA THR A 415 5.68 -31.76 -19.98
C THR A 415 6.74 -30.73 -19.56
N PRO A 416 6.87 -30.40 -18.26
CA PRO A 416 5.99 -30.83 -17.16
C PRO A 416 4.55 -30.32 -17.35
N LYS A 417 3.59 -30.92 -16.63
CA LYS A 417 2.19 -30.46 -16.69
C LYS A 417 2.08 -29.02 -16.20
N GLU A 418 1.22 -28.22 -16.83
CA GLU A 418 0.96 -26.87 -16.37
C GLU A 418 -0.09 -26.88 -15.26
N ASP A 419 0.33 -26.39 -14.10
CA ASP A 419 -0.42 -26.46 -12.85
C ASP A 419 -0.63 -25.05 -12.28
N GLY A 420 -1.88 -24.65 -12.06
CA GLY A 420 -2.22 -23.37 -11.45
C GLY A 420 -1.65 -23.18 -10.04
N ALA A 421 -1.23 -24.27 -9.37
CA ALA A 421 -0.47 -24.20 -8.14
C ALA A 421 0.88 -23.45 -8.30
N LYS A 422 1.46 -23.42 -9.51
CA LYS A 422 2.69 -22.69 -9.83
C LYS A 422 2.55 -21.19 -9.64
N LEU A 423 1.49 -20.57 -10.15
CA LEU A 423 1.19 -19.15 -9.89
C LEU A 423 1.05 -18.89 -8.39
N ASN A 424 0.28 -19.73 -7.71
CA ASN A 424 0.08 -19.60 -6.28
C ASN A 424 1.37 -19.78 -5.46
N TYR A 425 2.32 -20.59 -5.92
CA TYR A 425 3.65 -20.71 -5.32
C TYR A 425 4.43 -19.39 -5.39
N TYR A 426 4.44 -18.73 -6.55
CA TYR A 426 5.09 -17.42 -6.70
C TYR A 426 4.39 -16.33 -5.89
N LEU A 427 3.05 -16.29 -5.90
CA LEU A 427 2.27 -15.39 -5.05
C LEU A 427 2.59 -15.62 -3.57
N MET A 428 2.61 -16.87 -3.12
CA MET A 428 2.96 -17.24 -1.75
C MET A 428 4.35 -16.69 -1.38
N LYS A 429 5.35 -16.99 -2.22
CA LYS A 429 6.75 -16.65 -1.98
C LYS A 429 7.01 -15.14 -2.03
N ASP A 430 6.53 -14.46 -3.06
CA ASP A 430 6.94 -13.11 -3.40
C ASP A 430 5.95 -12.03 -2.90
N VAL A 431 4.71 -12.41 -2.58
CA VAL A 431 3.64 -11.47 -2.22
C VAL A 431 3.05 -11.75 -0.84
N PHE A 432 2.45 -12.92 -0.63
CA PHE A 432 1.69 -13.23 0.60
C PHE A 432 2.62 -13.40 1.82
N ASN A 433 3.77 -14.06 1.66
CA ASN A 433 4.76 -14.19 2.73
C ASN A 433 5.33 -12.81 3.15
N PRO A 434 5.85 -11.97 2.23
CA PRO A 434 6.27 -10.61 2.57
C PRO A 434 5.16 -9.73 3.16
N ALA A 435 3.90 -9.97 2.78
CA ALA A 435 2.74 -9.30 3.35
C ALA A 435 2.32 -9.82 4.73
N PHE A 436 2.91 -10.93 5.22
CA PHE A 436 2.54 -11.64 6.45
C PHE A 436 1.09 -12.12 6.45
N MET A 437 0.57 -12.45 5.27
CA MET A 437 -0.75 -13.05 5.12
C MET A 437 -0.65 -14.54 5.42
N ASP A 438 -1.49 -15.05 6.32
CA ASP A 438 -1.67 -16.49 6.49
C ASP A 438 -2.45 -17.02 5.27
N TYR A 439 -2.13 -18.21 4.80
CA TYR A 439 -2.79 -18.79 3.62
C TYR A 439 -3.05 -20.28 3.81
N THR A 440 -4.09 -20.77 3.14
CA THR A 440 -4.36 -22.19 2.96
C THR A 440 -4.26 -22.51 1.48
N ARG A 441 -3.36 -23.43 1.12
CA ARG A 441 -3.16 -23.93 -0.24
C ARG A 441 -4.12 -25.07 -0.51
N MET A 442 -4.91 -24.95 -1.57
CA MET A 442 -5.79 -26.01 -2.04
C MET A 442 -5.48 -26.34 -3.49
N TYR A 443 -4.79 -27.46 -3.72
CA TYR A 443 -4.38 -27.90 -5.05
C TYR A 443 -4.95 -29.28 -5.40
N GLU A 444 -4.78 -29.67 -6.66
CA GLU A 444 -5.24 -30.98 -7.13
C GLU A 444 -4.51 -32.12 -6.38
N ALA A 445 -5.27 -32.93 -5.66
CA ALA A 445 -4.74 -34.00 -4.81
C ALA A 445 -5.38 -35.37 -5.12
N GLU A 446 -6.30 -35.40 -6.08
CA GLU A 446 -7.01 -36.60 -6.52
C GLU A 446 -6.48 -37.07 -7.88
N GLY A 447 -6.91 -38.26 -8.30
CA GLY A 447 -6.54 -38.82 -9.59
C GLY A 447 -5.20 -39.56 -9.58
N THR A 448 -4.72 -39.84 -10.78
CA THR A 448 -3.48 -40.58 -11.03
C THR A 448 -2.25 -39.68 -11.21
N ASP A 449 -2.45 -38.37 -11.31
CA ASP A 449 -1.40 -37.37 -11.55
C ASP A 449 -1.66 -36.07 -10.75
N PRO A 450 -1.61 -36.10 -9.40
CA PRO A 450 -1.89 -34.93 -8.57
C PRO A 450 -0.85 -33.82 -8.75
N SER A 451 -1.11 -32.65 -8.17
CA SER A 451 -0.20 -31.50 -8.16
C SER A 451 1.17 -31.87 -7.59
N GLU A 452 2.23 -31.34 -8.22
CA GLU A 452 3.61 -31.50 -7.74
C GLU A 452 3.96 -30.48 -6.64
N TYR A 453 3.11 -29.48 -6.45
CA TYR A 453 3.26 -28.46 -5.42
C TYR A 453 2.63 -28.92 -4.12
N GLU A 454 3.24 -28.54 -3.00
CA GLU A 454 2.69 -28.81 -1.66
C GLU A 454 1.34 -28.12 -1.46
N TRP A 455 0.37 -28.87 -0.95
CA TRP A 455 -0.98 -28.42 -0.62
C TRP A 455 -1.34 -28.72 0.83
N ASP A 456 -2.29 -27.97 1.38
CA ASP A 456 -2.77 -28.15 2.76
C ASP A 456 -4.11 -28.91 2.80
N LEU A 457 -4.96 -28.70 1.77
CA LEU A 457 -6.22 -29.44 1.57
C LEU A 457 -6.42 -29.79 0.09
N PRO A 458 -7.10 -30.90 -0.24
CA PRO A 458 -7.51 -31.18 -1.62
C PRO A 458 -8.43 -30.08 -2.18
N LEU A 459 -8.20 -29.67 -3.43
CA LEU A 459 -9.08 -28.73 -4.14
C LEU A 459 -10.40 -29.41 -4.51
N ASN A 460 -11.47 -29.10 -3.78
CA ASN A 460 -12.84 -29.47 -4.13
C ASN A 460 -13.83 -28.49 -3.47
N GLN A 461 -15.08 -28.48 -3.96
CA GLN A 461 -16.11 -27.54 -3.48
C GLN A 461 -16.32 -27.62 -1.97
N THR A 462 -16.31 -28.81 -1.38
CA THR A 462 -16.55 -29.00 0.06
C THR A 462 -15.48 -28.33 0.91
N ASN A 463 -14.20 -28.54 0.59
CA ASN A 463 -13.10 -27.94 1.33
C ASN A 463 -13.07 -26.41 1.17
N VAL A 464 -13.28 -25.92 -0.05
CA VAL A 464 -13.35 -24.48 -0.34
C VAL A 464 -14.49 -23.84 0.44
N GLU A 465 -15.70 -24.42 0.42
CA GLU A 465 -16.85 -23.91 1.17
C GLU A 465 -16.60 -23.87 2.68
N VAL A 466 -15.99 -24.93 3.24
CA VAL A 466 -15.68 -25.01 4.67
C VAL A 466 -14.67 -23.93 5.09
N GLU A 467 -13.56 -23.78 4.39
CA GLU A 467 -12.54 -22.78 4.77
C GLU A 467 -13.02 -21.35 4.50
N TRP A 468 -13.71 -21.12 3.38
CA TRP A 468 -14.28 -19.80 3.09
C TRP A 468 -15.30 -19.39 4.16
N ASN A 469 -16.14 -20.31 4.62
CA ASN A 469 -17.12 -20.05 5.69
C ASN A 469 -16.47 -19.74 7.05
N LYS A 470 -15.23 -20.17 7.32
CA LYS A 470 -14.48 -19.71 8.51
C LYS A 470 -14.14 -18.22 8.42
N GLY A 471 -14.00 -17.70 7.19
CA GLY A 471 -13.72 -16.32 6.83
C GLY A 471 -12.28 -16.10 6.37
N VAL A 472 -12.10 -15.51 5.20
CA VAL A 472 -10.82 -15.16 4.60
C VAL A 472 -10.95 -13.79 3.94
N ILE A 473 -9.88 -13.00 3.88
CA ILE A 473 -9.92 -11.68 3.23
C ILE A 473 -9.58 -11.76 1.75
N ALA A 474 -8.74 -12.72 1.36
CA ALA A 474 -8.17 -12.80 0.03
C ALA A 474 -8.36 -14.21 -0.53
N ILE A 475 -8.76 -14.32 -1.78
CA ILE A 475 -8.87 -15.58 -2.51
C ILE A 475 -8.25 -15.38 -3.87
N ASN A 476 -7.19 -16.13 -4.16
CA ASN A 476 -6.68 -16.26 -5.52
C ASN A 476 -7.06 -17.62 -6.08
N SER A 477 -7.52 -17.66 -7.32
CA SER A 477 -7.68 -18.92 -8.04
C SER A 477 -6.98 -18.90 -9.38
N ALA A 478 -6.25 -19.97 -9.69
CA ALA A 478 -5.70 -20.29 -10.99
C ALA A 478 -6.37 -21.56 -11.51
N SER A 479 -7.30 -21.43 -12.45
CA SER A 479 -8.13 -22.55 -12.88
C SER A 479 -8.79 -22.36 -14.23
N HIS A 480 -9.53 -23.37 -14.66
CA HIS A 480 -10.50 -23.20 -15.73
C HIS A 480 -11.76 -22.50 -15.22
N GLY A 481 -12.56 -21.95 -16.15
CA GLY A 481 -13.77 -21.20 -15.81
C GLY A 481 -14.89 -21.34 -16.83
N SER A 482 -16.10 -21.07 -16.36
CA SER A 482 -17.28 -20.79 -17.16
C SER A 482 -18.09 -19.69 -16.49
N ILE A 483 -19.19 -19.24 -17.12
CA ILE A 483 -20.01 -18.14 -16.60
C ILE A 483 -20.42 -18.35 -15.13
N GLY A 484 -20.78 -19.56 -14.72
CA GLY A 484 -21.30 -19.84 -13.38
C GLY A 484 -20.37 -20.61 -12.44
N ALA A 485 -19.14 -20.96 -12.85
CA ALA A 485 -18.26 -21.79 -12.02
C ALA A 485 -16.77 -21.71 -12.37
N LEU A 486 -15.93 -22.04 -11.38
CA LEU A 486 -14.51 -22.34 -11.53
C LEU A 486 -14.29 -23.85 -11.45
N TRP A 487 -13.51 -24.39 -12.39
CA TRP A 487 -13.42 -25.82 -12.65
C TRP A 487 -12.02 -26.36 -12.43
N ARG A 488 -11.96 -27.58 -11.91
CA ARG A 488 -10.74 -28.39 -11.88
C ARG A 488 -10.87 -29.60 -12.82
N ALA A 489 -9.75 -29.98 -13.40
CA ALA A 489 -9.59 -31.22 -14.16
C ALA A 489 -8.82 -32.25 -13.31
N VAL A 490 -9.39 -33.45 -13.16
CA VAL A 490 -8.76 -34.56 -12.43
C VAL A 490 -8.43 -35.66 -13.42
N LYS A 491 -7.16 -36.04 -13.52
CA LYS A 491 -6.71 -37.12 -14.41
C LYS A 491 -6.96 -38.48 -13.78
N TRP A 492 -7.57 -39.38 -14.54
CA TRP A 492 -7.68 -40.81 -14.25
C TRP A 492 -6.97 -41.60 -15.36
N ASP A 493 -6.76 -42.90 -15.16
CA ASP A 493 -5.99 -43.77 -16.07
C ASP A 493 -6.29 -43.53 -17.56
N SER A 494 -7.58 -43.47 -17.94
CA SER A 494 -7.99 -43.37 -19.35
C SER A 494 -8.89 -42.17 -19.68
N TRP A 495 -9.12 -41.25 -18.73
CA TRP A 495 -10.03 -40.11 -18.93
C TRP A 495 -9.74 -38.98 -17.95
N THR A 496 -10.29 -37.80 -18.20
CA THR A 496 -10.20 -36.63 -17.32
C THR A 496 -11.59 -36.24 -16.85
N SER A 497 -11.80 -36.09 -15.54
CA SER A 497 -13.07 -35.66 -14.97
C SER A 497 -13.06 -34.16 -14.66
N TRP A 498 -14.14 -33.47 -15.00
CA TRP A 498 -14.32 -32.06 -14.72
C TRP A 498 -15.32 -31.88 -13.58
N SER A 499 -14.95 -31.07 -12.58
CA SER A 499 -15.85 -30.73 -11.47
C SER A 499 -15.65 -29.28 -11.02
N PRO A 500 -16.72 -28.60 -10.59
CA PRO A 500 -16.59 -27.25 -10.05
C PRO A 500 -16.06 -27.31 -8.62
N PHE A 501 -15.20 -26.35 -8.26
CA PHE A 501 -14.78 -26.14 -6.87
C PHE A 501 -15.26 -24.80 -6.30
N VAL A 502 -15.66 -23.86 -7.16
CA VAL A 502 -16.47 -22.69 -6.81
C VAL A 502 -17.61 -22.60 -7.83
N SER A 503 -18.86 -22.41 -7.39
CA SER A 503 -20.01 -22.27 -8.29
C SER A 503 -21.15 -21.47 -7.66
N THR A 504 -22.12 -21.08 -8.48
CA THR A 504 -23.38 -20.46 -8.04
C THR A 504 -24.28 -21.38 -7.19
N GLY A 505 -23.88 -22.64 -6.99
CA GLY A 505 -24.56 -23.62 -6.13
C GLY A 505 -23.98 -23.75 -4.72
N MET A 506 -22.96 -22.96 -4.35
CA MET A 506 -22.33 -23.05 -3.03
C MET A 506 -23.19 -22.48 -1.91
N ASN A 507 -23.00 -22.98 -0.68
CA ASN A 507 -23.67 -22.46 0.51
C ASN A 507 -22.72 -21.60 1.36
N LEU A 508 -22.65 -20.31 1.03
CA LEU A 508 -21.75 -19.36 1.67
C LEU A 508 -22.39 -18.68 2.90
N THR A 509 -21.79 -18.92 4.06
CA THR A 509 -22.24 -18.49 5.39
C THR A 509 -21.23 -17.59 6.11
N ASN A 510 -20.21 -17.10 5.41
CA ASN A 510 -19.21 -16.13 5.88
C ASN A 510 -19.78 -14.70 6.07
N TYR A 511 -20.92 -14.56 6.74
CA TYR A 511 -21.60 -13.29 6.97
C TYR A 511 -20.69 -12.29 7.69
N GLY A 512 -20.56 -11.07 7.14
CA GLY A 512 -19.68 -10.02 7.66
C GLY A 512 -18.18 -10.30 7.49
N LYS A 513 -17.80 -11.39 6.80
CA LYS A 513 -16.42 -11.80 6.49
C LYS A 513 -16.22 -11.99 4.99
N SER A 514 -16.72 -11.04 4.21
CA SER A 514 -16.67 -11.09 2.75
C SER A 514 -15.26 -10.85 2.23
N SER A 515 -14.90 -11.56 1.15
CA SER A 515 -13.52 -11.67 0.65
C SER A 515 -13.30 -10.87 -0.64
N PHE A 516 -12.07 -10.45 -0.90
CA PHE A 516 -11.62 -10.05 -2.23
C PHE A 516 -11.17 -11.29 -3.00
N PHE A 517 -11.60 -11.41 -4.25
CA PHE A 517 -11.35 -12.59 -5.07
C PHE A 517 -10.80 -12.18 -6.44
N PHE A 518 -9.56 -12.58 -6.74
CA PHE A 518 -9.05 -12.59 -8.11
C PHE A 518 -9.19 -13.99 -8.71
N ALA A 519 -9.96 -14.11 -9.78
CA ALA A 519 -10.19 -15.37 -10.47
C ALA A 519 -9.52 -15.36 -11.85
N MET A 520 -8.35 -16.00 -11.93
CA MET A 520 -7.69 -16.32 -13.19
C MET A 520 -8.40 -17.52 -13.82
N ALA A 521 -9.47 -17.24 -14.57
CA ALA A 521 -10.31 -18.23 -15.22
C ALA A 521 -11.19 -17.59 -16.31
N CYS A 522 -11.57 -18.37 -17.33
CA CYS A 522 -12.53 -17.94 -18.35
C CYS A 522 -13.87 -17.48 -17.78
N LEU A 523 -14.44 -16.41 -18.34
CA LEU A 523 -15.87 -16.05 -18.32
C LEU A 523 -16.51 -15.81 -16.93
N SER A 524 -15.80 -16.04 -15.83
CA SER A 524 -16.36 -15.93 -14.48
C SER A 524 -16.73 -14.50 -14.07
N GLY A 525 -16.27 -13.51 -14.84
CA GLY A 525 -16.67 -12.10 -14.76
C GLY A 525 -17.38 -11.60 -16.01
N GLY A 526 -18.05 -12.48 -16.78
CA GLY A 526 -18.90 -12.13 -17.92
C GLY A 526 -20.19 -11.43 -17.52
N PHE A 527 -20.07 -10.26 -16.91
CA PHE A 527 -21.17 -9.45 -16.35
C PHE A 527 -22.14 -8.91 -17.40
N ASP A 528 -21.83 -9.08 -18.68
CA ASP A 528 -22.67 -8.65 -19.80
C ASP A 528 -23.54 -9.79 -20.35
N TYR A 529 -23.54 -10.96 -19.70
CA TYR A 529 -24.43 -12.05 -20.07
C TYR A 529 -25.88 -11.78 -19.63
N PRO A 530 -26.90 -12.36 -20.29
CA PRO A 530 -28.30 -12.22 -19.88
C PRO A 530 -28.68 -12.80 -18.50
N TRP A 531 -27.73 -13.37 -17.78
CA TRP A 531 -27.88 -13.94 -16.45
C TRP A 531 -26.60 -13.70 -15.66
N ASP A 532 -26.72 -13.60 -14.33
CA ASP A 532 -25.59 -13.37 -13.43
C ASP A 532 -24.45 -14.36 -13.68
N CYS A 533 -23.26 -13.81 -13.95
CA CYS A 533 -22.02 -14.55 -13.88
C CYS A 533 -21.64 -14.86 -12.42
N LEU A 534 -20.60 -15.68 -12.24
CA LEU A 534 -20.13 -16.11 -10.92
C LEU A 534 -19.77 -14.91 -10.04
N GLY A 535 -19.09 -13.90 -10.60
CA GLY A 535 -18.71 -12.68 -9.89
C GLY A 535 -19.91 -11.90 -9.34
N GLU A 536 -20.93 -11.70 -10.16
CA GLU A 536 -22.19 -11.04 -9.77
C GLU A 536 -22.91 -11.83 -8.68
N TRP A 537 -23.06 -13.14 -8.87
CA TRP A 537 -23.70 -14.00 -7.91
C TRP A 537 -22.98 -13.97 -6.54
N LEU A 538 -21.63 -14.00 -6.54
CA LEU A 538 -20.81 -13.94 -5.32
C LEU A 538 -20.95 -12.62 -4.56
N LEU A 539 -21.11 -11.49 -5.28
CA LEU A 539 -21.38 -10.18 -4.68
C LEU A 539 -22.79 -10.10 -4.09
N ASN A 540 -23.77 -10.68 -4.78
CA ASN A 540 -25.18 -10.69 -4.37
C ASN A 540 -25.46 -11.63 -3.18
N GLN A 541 -24.56 -12.55 -2.84
CA GLN A 541 -24.67 -13.34 -1.61
C GLN A 541 -24.51 -12.49 -0.35
N ARG A 542 -25.25 -12.82 0.72
CA ARG A 542 -25.01 -12.22 2.05
C ARG A 542 -23.61 -12.58 2.60
N GLY A 543 -23.11 -13.78 2.26
CA GLY A 543 -21.71 -14.18 2.43
C GLY A 543 -20.88 -13.78 1.21
N GLY A 544 -20.01 -14.66 0.72
CA GLY A 544 -19.33 -14.51 -0.57
C GLY A 544 -18.27 -13.41 -0.62
N ALA A 545 -18.13 -12.81 -1.80
CA ALA A 545 -17.09 -11.81 -2.09
C ALA A 545 -17.57 -10.38 -1.83
N ILE A 546 -16.67 -9.45 -1.58
CA ILE A 546 -16.94 -7.99 -1.54
C ILE A 546 -16.34 -7.26 -2.75
N GLY A 547 -15.36 -7.88 -3.39
CA GLY A 547 -14.82 -7.46 -4.67
C GLY A 547 -14.38 -8.71 -5.44
N TYR A 548 -14.67 -8.74 -6.73
CA TYR A 548 -14.37 -9.85 -7.62
C TYR A 548 -13.72 -9.31 -8.89
N ILE A 549 -12.54 -9.82 -9.22
CA ILE A 549 -11.87 -9.56 -10.49
C ILE A 549 -11.92 -10.84 -11.30
N GLY A 550 -12.55 -10.78 -12.46
CA GLY A 550 -12.69 -11.91 -13.36
C GLY A 550 -12.72 -11.48 -14.82
N ALA A 551 -12.43 -12.43 -15.70
CA ALA A 551 -12.45 -12.21 -17.13
C ALA A 551 -13.90 -12.18 -17.66
N SER A 552 -14.24 -11.15 -18.44
CA SER A 552 -15.52 -11.06 -19.15
C SER A 552 -15.65 -12.07 -20.30
N ARG A 553 -14.53 -12.63 -20.74
CA ARG A 553 -14.38 -13.50 -21.93
C ARG A 553 -13.36 -14.62 -21.69
N VAL A 554 -13.03 -15.39 -22.72
CA VAL A 554 -11.95 -16.38 -22.70
C VAL A 554 -10.65 -15.72 -22.30
N ALA A 555 -10.05 -16.22 -21.22
CA ALA A 555 -8.75 -15.81 -20.71
C ALA A 555 -7.66 -16.76 -21.21
N TRP A 556 -6.47 -16.21 -21.49
CA TRP A 556 -5.34 -16.92 -22.08
C TRP A 556 -4.17 -17.01 -21.11
N VAL A 557 -3.35 -18.05 -21.28
CA VAL A 557 -2.18 -18.32 -20.44
C VAL A 557 -0.99 -18.76 -21.27
N TYR A 558 0.21 -18.53 -20.73
CA TYR A 558 1.46 -19.03 -21.28
C TYR A 558 1.82 -20.37 -20.67
N VAL A 559 2.28 -21.30 -21.49
CA VAL A 559 2.70 -22.63 -21.05
C VAL A 559 4.11 -22.91 -21.54
N PRO A 560 5.13 -23.04 -20.65
CA PRO A 560 5.05 -22.84 -19.21
C PRO A 560 5.02 -21.36 -18.78
N TRP A 561 4.33 -21.05 -17.67
CA TRP A 561 4.36 -19.69 -17.10
C TRP A 561 5.38 -19.49 -15.98
N PHE A 562 5.98 -18.31 -15.88
CA PHE A 562 6.73 -17.83 -14.71
C PHE A 562 6.72 -16.29 -14.70
N PRO A 563 7.01 -15.63 -13.55
CA PRO A 563 6.88 -14.19 -13.47
C PRO A 563 7.74 -13.46 -14.51
N GLY A 564 7.13 -12.52 -15.21
CA GLY A 564 7.67 -11.78 -16.34
C GLY A 564 7.27 -12.30 -17.72
N VAL A 565 6.61 -13.46 -17.84
CA VAL A 565 6.20 -14.03 -19.15
C VAL A 565 4.89 -13.44 -19.66
N GLY A 566 3.97 -12.99 -18.78
CA GLY A 566 2.76 -12.27 -19.18
C GLY A 566 1.45 -13.06 -18.97
N LEU A 567 0.41 -12.63 -19.67
CA LEU A 567 -0.96 -13.18 -19.69
C LEU A 567 -1.67 -13.19 -18.33
N SER A 568 -2.71 -14.04 -18.19
CA SER A 568 -3.63 -14.02 -17.06
C SER A 568 -2.94 -14.26 -15.72
N GLU A 569 -1.90 -15.09 -15.69
CA GLU A 569 -1.10 -15.33 -14.48
C GLU A 569 -0.37 -14.07 -14.02
N GLU A 570 0.24 -13.33 -14.95
CA GLU A 570 0.98 -12.11 -14.63
C GLU A 570 0.03 -11.01 -14.15
N HIS A 571 -1.16 -10.87 -14.75
CA HIS A 571 -2.19 -9.95 -14.25
C HIS A 571 -2.58 -10.27 -12.79
N SER A 572 -2.73 -11.55 -12.44
CA SER A 572 -2.97 -11.98 -11.06
C SER A 572 -1.77 -11.68 -10.15
N TYR A 573 -0.55 -11.98 -10.62
CA TYR A 573 0.70 -11.77 -9.89
C TYR A 573 0.91 -10.30 -9.52
N LEU A 574 0.83 -9.41 -10.52
CA LEU A 574 0.98 -7.97 -10.35
C LEU A 574 -0.14 -7.38 -9.49
N PHE A 575 -1.40 -7.78 -9.72
CA PHE A 575 -2.54 -7.31 -8.93
C PHE A 575 -2.34 -7.55 -7.43
N TRP A 576 -1.99 -8.79 -7.03
CA TRP A 576 -1.78 -9.09 -5.61
C TRP A 576 -0.56 -8.36 -5.05
N GLY A 577 0.48 -8.16 -5.87
CA GLY A 577 1.64 -7.33 -5.55
C GLY A 577 1.23 -5.92 -5.14
N HIS A 578 0.42 -5.25 -5.94
CA HIS A 578 -0.13 -3.93 -5.61
C HIS A 578 -1.08 -3.96 -4.41
N PHE A 579 -2.06 -4.87 -4.43
CA PHE A 579 -3.13 -4.88 -3.44
C PHE A 579 -2.64 -5.16 -2.01
N LEU A 580 -1.69 -6.07 -1.84
CA LEU A 580 -1.11 -6.38 -0.53
C LEU A 580 -0.02 -5.37 -0.09
N ARG A 581 0.39 -4.44 -0.97
CA ARG A 581 1.20 -3.26 -0.61
C ARG A 581 0.36 -2.10 -0.05
N GLY A 582 -0.97 -2.22 -0.04
CA GLY A 582 -1.87 -1.28 0.61
C GLY A 582 -2.67 -0.37 -0.33
N GLU A 583 -2.60 -0.63 -1.64
CA GLU A 583 -3.48 0.02 -2.62
C GLU A 583 -4.93 -0.44 -2.46
N SER A 584 -5.89 0.39 -2.87
CA SER A 584 -7.28 -0.05 -3.00
C SER A 584 -7.41 -1.11 -4.10
N ILE A 585 -8.50 -1.87 -4.11
CA ILE A 585 -8.71 -2.92 -5.12
C ILE A 585 -8.79 -2.35 -6.53
N GLY A 586 -9.37 -1.15 -6.68
CA GLY A 586 -9.38 -0.40 -7.93
C GLY A 586 -7.97 0.01 -8.32
N GLU A 587 -7.26 0.73 -7.45
CA GLU A 587 -5.86 1.12 -7.67
C GLU A 587 -4.99 -0.07 -8.10
N ALA A 588 -5.04 -1.17 -7.36
CA ALA A 588 -4.26 -2.35 -7.64
C ALA A 588 -4.58 -3.00 -8.99
N LEU A 589 -5.85 -3.01 -9.42
CA LEU A 589 -6.21 -3.54 -10.73
C LEU A 589 -5.65 -2.68 -11.87
N TYR A 590 -5.78 -1.36 -11.79
CA TYR A 590 -5.36 -0.50 -12.91
C TYR A 590 -3.86 -0.20 -12.87
N ASN A 591 -3.26 -0.06 -11.69
CA ASN A 591 -1.81 0.09 -11.55
C ASN A 591 -1.06 -1.18 -11.96
N SER A 592 -1.62 -2.38 -11.71
CA SER A 592 -1.02 -3.61 -12.24
C SER A 592 -1.11 -3.71 -13.76
N LYS A 593 -2.17 -3.17 -14.39
CA LYS A 593 -2.23 -3.03 -15.86
C LYS A 593 -1.19 -2.01 -16.37
N TRP A 594 -1.04 -0.89 -15.68
CA TRP A 594 0.00 0.08 -16.00
C TRP A 594 1.41 -0.54 -15.87
N GLU A 595 1.68 -1.26 -14.77
CA GLU A 595 2.93 -2.00 -14.57
C GLU A 595 3.15 -3.01 -15.71
N TYR A 596 2.11 -3.75 -16.10
CA TYR A 596 2.16 -4.66 -17.24
C TYR A 596 2.63 -3.97 -18.54
N TYR A 597 2.04 -2.84 -18.89
CA TYR A 597 2.47 -2.07 -20.07
C TYR A 597 3.92 -1.58 -19.95
N THR A 598 4.30 -1.02 -18.79
CA THR A 598 5.66 -0.50 -18.56
C THR A 598 6.74 -1.59 -18.49
N MET A 599 6.37 -2.81 -18.09
CA MET A 599 7.25 -3.99 -18.18
C MET A 599 7.58 -4.35 -19.63
N GLY A 600 6.84 -3.86 -20.63
CA GLY A 600 7.16 -4.03 -22.05
C GLY A 600 6.52 -5.25 -22.70
N PHE A 601 5.31 -5.64 -22.28
CA PHE A 601 4.50 -6.62 -23.01
C PHE A 601 3.93 -6.02 -24.30
N ASP A 602 3.85 -6.83 -25.36
CA ASP A 602 3.35 -6.42 -26.67
C ASP A 602 1.82 -6.55 -26.75
N LEU A 603 1.13 -5.46 -26.42
CA LEU A 603 -0.34 -5.38 -26.45
C LEU A 603 -0.93 -5.26 -27.88
N THR A 604 -0.12 -5.41 -28.94
CA THR A 604 -0.63 -5.57 -30.31
C THR A 604 -1.00 -7.02 -30.63
N GLN A 605 -0.48 -7.98 -29.84
CA GLN A 605 -0.91 -9.38 -29.92
C GLN A 605 -2.33 -9.52 -29.37
N PHE A 606 -3.19 -10.26 -30.08
CA PHE A 606 -4.61 -10.33 -29.69
C PHE A 606 -4.82 -10.90 -28.28
N TYR A 607 -4.06 -11.93 -27.89
CA TYR A 607 -4.19 -12.56 -26.58
C TYR A 607 -3.72 -11.64 -25.44
N GLU A 608 -2.69 -10.82 -25.69
CA GLU A 608 -2.19 -9.81 -24.75
C GLU A 608 -3.20 -8.68 -24.57
N LYS A 609 -3.61 -8.08 -25.69
CA LYS A 609 -4.64 -7.03 -25.74
C LYS A 609 -5.93 -7.46 -25.05
N LYS A 610 -6.39 -8.68 -25.36
CA LYS A 610 -7.60 -9.25 -24.75
C LYS A 610 -7.44 -9.42 -23.25
N SER A 611 -6.35 -10.05 -22.80
CA SER A 611 -6.12 -10.30 -21.36
C SER A 611 -6.05 -8.98 -20.58
N PHE A 612 -5.41 -7.97 -21.15
CA PHE A 612 -5.35 -6.63 -20.58
C PHE A 612 -6.74 -5.99 -20.41
N LEU A 613 -7.67 -6.18 -21.34
CA LEU A 613 -8.98 -5.52 -21.33
C LEU A 613 -10.09 -6.28 -20.59
N ILE A 614 -10.02 -7.61 -20.50
CA ILE A 614 -11.17 -8.43 -20.04
C ILE A 614 -11.26 -8.64 -18.52
N PHE A 615 -10.17 -8.41 -17.77
CA PHE A 615 -10.22 -8.46 -16.31
C PHE A 615 -10.81 -7.16 -15.75
N ASN A 616 -12.05 -7.24 -15.28
CA ASN A 616 -12.84 -6.13 -14.76
C ASN A 616 -13.10 -6.28 -13.25
N LEU A 617 -13.25 -5.15 -12.54
CA LEU A 617 -13.59 -5.14 -11.12
C LEU A 617 -15.11 -5.04 -10.94
N LEU A 618 -15.70 -6.11 -10.39
CA LEU A 618 -17.03 -6.08 -9.79
C LEU A 618 -16.86 -5.81 -8.28
N GLY A 619 -17.20 -4.61 -7.84
CA GLY A 619 -17.03 -4.14 -6.46
C GLY A 619 -16.76 -2.63 -6.37
N ASP A 620 -16.59 -2.14 -5.14
CA ASP A 620 -16.27 -0.74 -4.87
C ASP A 620 -14.75 -0.52 -5.05
N PRO A 621 -14.32 0.34 -5.99
CA PRO A 621 -12.91 0.52 -6.34
C PRO A 621 -12.06 1.10 -5.21
N GLN A 622 -12.65 1.74 -4.20
CA GLN A 622 -11.90 2.33 -3.07
C GLN A 622 -11.73 1.33 -1.90
N LEU A 623 -12.24 0.09 -1.99
CA LEU A 623 -12.04 -0.87 -0.92
C LEU A 623 -10.58 -1.32 -0.82
N GLU A 624 -10.02 -1.27 0.37
CA GLU A 624 -8.64 -1.65 0.67
C GLU A 624 -8.58 -2.87 1.59
N ILE A 625 -7.49 -3.64 1.52
CA ILE A 625 -7.10 -4.49 2.64
C ILE A 625 -6.33 -3.58 3.60
N LYS A 626 -6.97 -3.20 4.71
CA LYS A 626 -6.21 -2.63 5.83
C LYS A 626 -5.17 -3.68 6.25
N PRO A 627 -3.86 -3.39 6.17
CA PRO A 627 -2.85 -4.38 6.46
C PRO A 627 -3.11 -4.96 7.86
N PRO A 628 -2.98 -6.29 8.04
CA PRO A 628 -3.11 -6.91 9.34
C PRO A 628 -2.41 -6.09 10.40
N LYS A 629 -3.10 -5.66 11.46
CA LYS A 629 -2.37 -5.30 12.68
C LYS A 629 -1.72 -6.59 13.15
N ARG A 630 -0.41 -6.70 12.93
CA ARG A 630 0.41 -7.88 13.24
C ARG A 630 0.63 -7.99 14.74
N ILE A 631 0.83 -6.83 15.37
CA ILE A 631 0.96 -6.69 16.81
C ILE A 631 0.08 -5.55 17.30
N GLU A 632 -0.37 -5.65 18.54
CA GLU A 632 -0.91 -4.53 19.28
C GLU A 632 0.07 -4.18 20.39
N VAL A 633 0.46 -2.92 20.46
CA VAL A 633 1.39 -2.48 21.49
C VAL A 633 0.74 -1.47 22.42
N SER A 634 0.76 -1.80 23.71
CA SER A 634 0.10 -1.04 24.77
C SER A 634 1.12 -0.63 25.84
N PRO A 635 1.52 0.66 25.92
CA PRO A 635 2.37 1.12 27.00
C PRO A 635 1.61 1.13 28.34
N LYS A 636 2.22 0.53 29.36
CA LYS A 636 1.75 0.45 30.75
C LYS A 636 2.81 1.03 31.70
N TYR A 637 2.36 1.63 32.81
CA TYR A 637 3.25 2.25 33.82
C TYR A 637 3.47 1.36 35.06
N SER A 638 4.73 1.25 35.50
CA SER A 638 5.14 0.70 36.79
C SER A 638 5.17 1.80 37.86
N LYS A 639 4.38 1.69 38.93
CA LYS A 639 4.30 2.68 40.03
C LYS A 639 5.61 2.97 40.78
N LYS A 640 6.72 2.30 40.45
CA LYS A 640 8.05 2.59 41.01
C LYS A 640 8.65 3.80 40.28
N GLY A 641 8.12 4.99 40.57
CA GLY A 641 8.77 6.22 40.19
C GLY A 641 10.21 6.24 40.70
N ALA A 642 11.12 6.81 39.92
CA ALA A 642 12.49 7.13 40.32
C ALA A 642 12.48 8.06 41.55
N VAL A 643 12.35 7.50 42.75
CA VAL A 643 12.49 8.24 44.00
C VAL A 643 13.98 8.25 44.33
N ALA A 644 14.61 9.43 44.30
CA ALA A 644 15.97 9.61 44.78
C ALA A 644 16.07 9.08 46.22
N ARG A 645 16.84 7.98 46.42
CA ARG A 645 16.98 7.35 47.74
C ARG A 645 17.84 8.18 48.71
N THR A 646 18.51 9.22 48.24
CA THR A 646 19.33 10.15 49.03
C THR A 646 19.41 11.53 48.33
N PRO A 647 19.48 12.65 49.07
CA PRO A 647 19.27 14.00 48.53
C PRO A 647 20.38 14.54 47.59
N CYS A 648 21.40 13.73 47.26
CA CYS A 648 22.51 14.13 46.39
C CYS A 648 23.12 12.95 45.58
N VAL A 649 22.32 12.02 45.06
CA VAL A 649 22.84 10.97 44.14
C VAL A 649 22.10 11.02 42.80
N GLU A 650 22.87 11.12 41.73
CA GLU A 650 22.47 11.28 40.32
C GLU A 650 21.90 9.99 39.69
N GLY A 651 21.12 10.14 38.61
CA GLY A 651 20.99 9.10 37.57
C GLY A 651 19.97 7.97 37.78
N ASN A 652 18.80 8.21 38.39
CA ASN A 652 17.77 7.16 38.43
C ASN A 652 17.12 6.93 37.05
N SER A 653 17.10 5.69 36.60
CA SER A 653 16.42 5.27 35.37
C SER A 653 14.89 5.33 35.54
N ALA A 654 14.18 5.68 34.47
CA ALA A 654 12.74 5.49 34.36
C ALA A 654 12.44 4.10 33.75
N GLU A 655 11.53 3.33 34.37
CA GLU A 655 11.07 2.02 33.87
C GLU A 655 9.75 2.19 33.10
N PHE A 656 9.70 1.70 31.86
CA PHE A 656 8.51 1.60 31.03
C PHE A 656 8.15 0.13 30.86
N ARG A 657 6.87 -0.20 30.87
CA ARG A 657 6.40 -1.54 30.49
C ARG A 657 5.61 -1.42 29.22
N ILE A 658 5.94 -2.23 28.23
CA ILE A 658 5.26 -2.23 26.95
C ILE A 658 4.71 -3.64 26.76
N GLU A 659 3.40 -3.76 26.76
CA GLU A 659 2.75 -5.02 26.44
C GLU A 659 2.64 -5.11 24.91
N VAL A 660 3.30 -6.11 24.33
CA VAL A 660 3.22 -6.45 22.91
C VAL A 660 2.35 -7.68 22.81
N ARG A 661 1.23 -7.58 22.10
CA ARG A 661 0.31 -8.68 21.83
C ARG A 661 0.47 -9.14 20.39
N ASN A 662 0.63 -10.44 20.19
CA ASN A 662 0.60 -11.05 18.89
C ASN A 662 -0.86 -11.24 18.46
N LEU A 663 -1.23 -10.67 17.32
CA LEU A 663 -2.58 -10.75 16.77
C LEU A 663 -2.74 -11.86 15.70
N LEU A 664 -1.64 -12.55 15.38
CA LEU A 664 -1.62 -13.71 14.49
C LEU A 664 -1.92 -14.99 15.27
N ASP A 665 -2.37 -16.05 14.57
CA ASP A 665 -2.64 -17.36 15.16
C ASP A 665 -1.38 -18.26 15.26
N ARG A 666 -0.20 -17.73 14.90
CA ARG A 666 1.13 -18.40 14.95
C ARG A 666 2.16 -17.60 15.75
N GLU A 667 3.25 -18.25 16.19
CA GLU A 667 4.35 -17.55 16.88
C GLU A 667 4.97 -16.48 15.98
N ILE A 668 5.29 -15.31 16.55
CA ILE A 668 6.05 -14.24 15.90
C ILE A 668 7.33 -13.96 16.66
N ASN A 669 8.44 -13.72 15.95
CA ASN A 669 9.69 -13.24 16.52
C ASN A 669 9.96 -11.82 16.03
N LEU A 670 10.23 -10.90 16.98
CA LEU A 670 10.37 -9.48 16.71
C LEU A 670 11.74 -8.96 17.14
N ASN A 671 12.40 -8.23 16.26
CA ASN A 671 13.62 -7.50 16.53
C ASN A 671 13.25 -6.10 17.03
N LEU A 672 13.71 -5.74 18.22
CA LEU A 672 13.47 -4.40 18.78
C LEU A 672 14.56 -3.43 18.34
N HIS A 673 14.20 -2.46 17.51
CA HIS A 673 15.08 -1.38 17.09
C HIS A 673 14.82 -0.12 17.91
N CYS A 674 15.85 0.35 18.60
CA CYS A 674 15.77 1.57 19.37
C CYS A 674 17.13 2.26 19.43
N SER A 675 17.19 3.53 19.04
CA SER A 675 18.41 4.32 19.09
C SER A 675 18.35 5.32 20.25
N PRO A 676 19.26 5.24 21.24
CA PRO A 676 19.31 6.24 22.31
C PRO A 676 19.70 7.60 21.74
N PRO A 677 19.00 8.68 22.14
CA PRO A 677 19.47 10.04 21.90
C PRO A 677 20.88 10.25 22.47
N PRO A 678 21.71 11.14 21.88
CA PRO A 678 23.08 11.38 22.35
C PRO A 678 23.14 11.64 23.87
N GLY A 679 23.94 10.83 24.58
CA GLY A 679 24.14 10.94 26.03
C GLY A 679 23.10 10.22 26.90
N TRP A 680 21.98 9.74 26.36
CA TRP A 680 21.00 8.94 27.08
C TRP A 680 21.39 7.45 27.04
N LYS A 681 21.17 6.71 28.13
CA LYS A 681 21.43 5.25 28.19
C LYS A 681 20.12 4.47 28.23
N LEU A 682 20.05 3.37 27.48
CA LEU A 682 18.91 2.46 27.41
C LEU A 682 19.25 1.08 27.93
N GLY A 683 18.29 0.43 28.57
CA GLY A 683 18.32 -1.00 28.92
C GLY A 683 16.98 -1.66 28.64
N TYR A 684 16.99 -2.96 28.35
CA TYR A 684 15.81 -3.74 27.99
C TYR A 684 15.73 -5.02 28.82
N SER A 685 14.52 -5.56 29.03
CA SER A 685 14.30 -6.86 29.69
C SER A 685 14.45 -8.09 28.78
N VAL A 686 14.72 -7.87 27.49
CA VAL A 686 14.89 -8.91 26.47
C VAL A 686 16.35 -8.94 26.02
N THR A 687 16.80 -10.12 25.60
CA THR A 687 18.16 -10.39 25.15
C THR A 687 18.17 -10.76 23.67
N ASP A 688 19.33 -10.60 23.05
CA ASP A 688 19.64 -11.14 21.74
C ASP A 688 19.84 -12.67 21.88
N GLU A 689 18.85 -13.44 21.41
CA GLU A 689 18.87 -14.92 21.51
C GLU A 689 19.56 -15.59 20.31
N ASP A 690 19.69 -14.92 19.16
CA ASP A 690 20.24 -15.48 17.92
C ASP A 690 21.62 -14.90 17.52
N GLY A 691 22.13 -13.94 18.29
CA GLY A 691 23.47 -13.37 18.17
C GLY A 691 23.59 -12.31 17.07
N ASP A 692 22.47 -11.75 16.61
CA ASP A 692 22.42 -10.75 15.53
C ASP A 692 22.73 -9.31 16.00
N GLY A 693 22.96 -9.14 17.31
CA GLY A 693 23.21 -7.86 17.97
C GLY A 693 21.95 -7.12 18.41
N MET A 694 20.76 -7.69 18.21
CA MET A 694 19.46 -7.04 18.46
C MET A 694 18.62 -7.82 19.47
N PRO A 695 17.87 -7.15 20.37
CA PRO A 695 17.02 -7.86 21.33
C PRO A 695 15.78 -8.46 20.68
N ASN A 696 15.51 -9.75 20.97
CA ASN A 696 14.44 -10.52 20.34
C ASN A 696 13.24 -10.74 21.26
N LEU A 697 12.03 -10.66 20.69
CA LEU A 697 10.76 -10.88 21.39
C LEU A 697 9.91 -11.93 20.68
N ARG A 698 9.98 -13.18 21.14
CA ARG A 698 9.14 -14.30 20.67
C ARG A 698 7.79 -14.34 21.36
N ILE A 699 6.67 -14.35 20.64
CA ILE A 699 5.33 -14.34 21.22
C ILE A 699 4.45 -15.38 20.50
N ASP A 700 3.90 -16.35 21.23
CA ASP A 700 2.95 -17.35 20.70
C ASP A 700 1.73 -16.69 20.03
N GLY A 701 1.09 -17.40 19.12
CA GLY A 701 -0.14 -16.95 18.44
C GLY A 701 -1.25 -16.55 19.43
N GLY A 702 -1.83 -15.36 19.26
CA GLY A 702 -2.82 -14.76 20.16
C GLY A 702 -2.27 -14.35 21.55
N GLY A 703 -0.99 -14.63 21.82
CA GLY A 703 -0.32 -14.40 23.09
C GLY A 703 0.13 -12.94 23.28
N SER A 704 0.76 -12.66 24.43
CA SER A 704 1.36 -11.35 24.70
C SER A 704 2.61 -11.49 25.55
N LYS A 705 3.56 -10.56 25.38
CA LYS A 705 4.73 -10.40 26.25
C LYS A 705 4.86 -8.97 26.72
N THR A 706 5.44 -8.81 27.91
CA THR A 706 5.77 -7.49 28.46
C THR A 706 7.26 -7.22 28.29
N LEU A 707 7.58 -6.13 27.61
CA LEU A 707 8.91 -5.57 27.47
C LEU A 707 9.11 -4.49 28.53
N GLU A 708 10.12 -4.62 29.39
CA GLU A 708 10.53 -3.55 30.32
C GLU A 708 11.70 -2.76 29.70
N ILE A 709 11.58 -1.42 29.66
CA ILE A 709 12.59 -0.51 29.13
C ILE A 709 13.06 0.42 30.25
N LEU A 710 14.37 0.53 30.43
CA LEU A 710 15.01 1.43 31.38
C LEU A 710 15.68 2.57 30.61
N VAL A 711 15.27 3.81 30.88
CA VAL A 711 15.84 5.01 30.25
C VAL A 711 16.57 5.83 31.31
N THR A 712 17.85 6.10 31.09
CA THR A 712 18.70 6.86 32.03
C THR A 712 19.15 8.17 31.37
N PRO A 713 18.88 9.33 31.99
CA PRO A 713 19.27 10.63 31.43
C PRO A 713 20.79 10.87 31.49
N PRO A 714 21.33 11.77 30.66
CA PRO A 714 22.73 12.17 30.72
C PRO A 714 23.07 12.90 32.02
N GLU A 715 24.30 12.76 32.48
CA GLU A 715 24.79 13.34 33.75
C GLU A 715 24.67 14.88 33.78
N PHE A 716 24.83 15.58 32.64
CA PHE A 716 24.98 17.05 32.59
C PHE A 716 23.98 17.83 31.70
N THR A 717 22.72 17.41 31.56
CA THR A 717 21.71 18.20 30.82
C THR A 717 20.89 19.19 31.69
N LEU A 718 20.62 20.39 31.15
CA LEU A 718 19.56 21.34 31.55
C LEU A 718 18.17 20.66 31.50
N PRO A 719 17.04 21.28 31.93
CA PRO A 719 15.72 20.72 31.62
C PRO A 719 15.67 20.34 30.13
N SER A 720 15.52 19.05 29.89
CA SER A 720 15.73 18.44 28.57
C SER A 720 14.61 17.49 28.28
N LYS A 721 14.00 17.65 27.12
CA LYS A 721 12.98 16.77 26.56
C LYS A 721 13.59 15.99 25.41
N THR A 722 13.29 14.70 25.32
CA THR A 722 13.72 13.84 24.22
C THR A 722 12.59 12.92 23.77
N LEU A 723 12.66 12.49 22.51
CA LEU A 723 11.82 11.44 21.94
C LEU A 723 12.63 10.15 21.85
N LEU A 724 12.01 9.03 22.20
CA LEU A 724 12.53 7.69 22.04
C LEU A 724 11.66 6.95 21.04
N HIS A 725 12.23 6.59 19.89
CA HIS A 725 11.55 5.79 18.88
C HIS A 725 11.87 4.31 19.11
N LEU A 726 10.82 3.50 19.21
CA LEU A 726 10.85 2.06 19.37
C LEU A 726 10.19 1.46 18.13
N GLU A 727 10.98 0.82 17.28
CA GLU A 727 10.52 0.13 16.09
C GLU A 727 10.51 -1.37 16.37
N PHE A 728 9.35 -2.02 16.24
CA PHE A 728 9.22 -3.47 16.31
C PHE A 728 9.32 -4.02 14.91
N LYS A 729 10.37 -4.78 14.61
CA LYS A 729 10.62 -5.33 13.27
C LYS A 729 10.46 -6.84 13.26
N ASP A 730 10.11 -7.39 12.11
CA ASP A 730 10.22 -8.82 11.87
C ASP A 730 11.67 -9.23 11.55
N GLN A 731 11.90 -10.53 11.35
CA GLN A 731 13.22 -11.09 11.02
C GLN A 731 13.73 -10.71 9.61
N LEU A 732 12.86 -10.16 8.75
CA LEU A 732 13.22 -9.65 7.43
C LEU A 732 13.59 -8.15 7.49
N GLY A 733 13.45 -7.52 8.65
CA GLY A 733 13.78 -6.11 8.89
C GLY A 733 12.65 -5.14 8.54
N ASN A 734 11.41 -5.60 8.33
CA ASN A 734 10.27 -4.70 8.10
C ASN A 734 9.71 -4.20 9.43
N THR A 735 9.40 -2.90 9.51
CA THR A 735 8.81 -2.29 10.71
C THR A 735 7.32 -2.65 10.79
N LEU A 736 6.92 -3.35 11.85
CA LEU A 736 5.54 -3.77 12.11
C LEU A 736 4.74 -2.72 12.90
N GLU A 737 5.40 -2.03 13.82
CA GLU A 737 4.79 -0.97 14.64
C GLU A 737 5.89 -0.03 15.13
N THR A 738 5.57 1.26 15.30
CA THR A 738 6.50 2.24 15.86
C THR A 738 5.86 3.00 17.01
N ILE A 739 6.56 3.07 18.14
CA ILE A 739 6.14 3.84 19.30
C ILE A 739 7.11 4.97 19.55
N THR A 740 6.56 6.16 19.77
CA THR A 740 7.34 7.31 20.22
C THR A 740 7.04 7.58 21.68
N LEU A 741 8.04 7.45 22.55
CA LEU A 741 7.94 7.84 23.95
C LEU A 741 8.60 9.20 24.13
N GLU A 742 7.87 10.16 24.66
CA GLU A 742 8.44 11.45 25.07
C GLU A 742 8.88 11.38 26.55
N VAL A 743 10.12 11.78 26.81
CA VAL A 743 10.74 11.74 28.12
C VAL A 743 11.27 13.14 28.45
N GLU A 744 10.84 13.70 29.57
CA GLU A 744 11.23 15.04 30.00
C GLU A 744 11.97 14.98 31.35
N VAL A 745 12.99 15.81 31.53
CA VAL A 745 13.63 15.99 32.83
C VAL A 745 13.25 17.37 33.35
N LEU A 746 12.46 17.41 34.43
CA LEU A 746 12.14 18.63 35.18
C LEU A 746 13.18 18.93 36.25
N GLU A 747 13.55 20.20 36.40
CA GLU A 747 14.21 20.66 37.62
C GLU A 747 13.16 21.04 38.67
N THR A 748 13.32 20.56 39.90
CA THR A 748 12.56 21.09 41.05
C THR A 748 13.53 21.82 41.98
N PRO A 749 13.44 23.15 42.13
CA PRO A 749 14.29 23.89 43.05
C PRO A 749 13.87 23.57 44.50
N GLU A 750 14.72 22.85 45.24
CA GLU A 750 14.54 22.62 46.69
C GLU A 750 15.80 23.10 47.44
N ILE A 751 15.61 23.89 48.50
CA ILE A 751 16.68 24.35 49.41
C ILE A 751 16.55 23.60 50.73
N TRP A 752 17.62 22.93 51.17
CA TRP A 752 17.66 22.27 52.47
C TRP A 752 18.35 23.17 53.51
N VAL A 753 17.68 23.41 54.63
CA VAL A 753 18.21 24.16 55.77
C VAL A 753 18.44 23.19 56.92
N GLU A 754 19.70 23.02 57.31
CA GLU A 754 20.05 22.18 58.46
C GLU A 754 20.36 23.10 59.65
N VAL A 755 19.45 23.13 60.63
CA VAL A 755 19.63 23.92 61.85
C VAL A 755 20.10 22.98 62.96
N PRO A 756 21.34 23.12 63.49
CA PRO A 756 21.79 22.28 64.59
C PRO A 756 20.96 22.55 65.86
N LYS A 757 20.74 21.52 66.68
CA LYS A 757 19.97 21.61 67.93
C LYS A 757 20.53 22.71 68.85
N LEU A 758 19.74 23.74 69.09
CA LEU A 758 20.09 24.88 69.94
C LEU A 758 20.05 24.49 71.43
N ARG A 759 21.11 24.83 72.17
CA ARG A 759 21.12 24.87 73.65
C ARG A 759 21.56 26.27 74.06
N VAL A 760 20.64 27.06 74.60
CA VAL A 760 20.88 28.46 74.99
C VAL A 760 21.54 28.50 76.37
N VAL A 761 22.70 29.14 76.49
CA VAL A 761 23.32 29.49 77.78
C VAL A 761 23.79 30.93 77.71
N GLY A 762 23.12 31.82 78.46
CA GLY A 762 23.48 33.24 78.57
C GLY A 762 22.86 34.17 77.52
N GLU A 763 23.01 35.48 77.73
CA GLU A 763 22.27 36.55 77.03
C GLU A 763 22.76 36.83 75.59
N SER A 764 23.71 36.08 75.06
CA SER A 764 23.96 36.03 73.62
C SER A 764 24.57 34.69 73.19
N SER A 765 24.05 34.09 72.12
CA SER A 765 24.61 32.88 71.50
C SER A 765 24.60 33.07 69.99
N THR A 766 25.75 32.83 69.34
CA THR A 766 25.89 32.83 67.88
C THR A 766 25.68 31.41 67.37
N PHE A 767 24.83 31.22 66.35
CA PHE A 767 24.64 29.91 65.70
C PHE A 767 24.97 29.97 64.22
N GLU A 768 25.61 28.92 63.72
CA GLU A 768 25.90 28.72 62.31
C GLU A 768 24.75 27.93 61.68
N VAL A 769 24.01 28.54 60.74
CA VAL A 769 23.03 27.83 59.91
C VAL A 769 23.76 27.37 58.65
N ARG A 770 23.73 26.06 58.37
CA ARG A 770 24.26 25.54 57.10
C ARG A 770 23.13 25.35 56.11
N PHE A 771 23.23 26.07 55.01
CA PHE A 771 22.37 25.87 53.85
C PHE A 771 23.07 24.91 52.91
N ARG A 772 22.36 23.86 52.48
CA ARG A 772 22.85 22.99 51.41
C ARG A 772 22.04 23.29 50.15
N ASN A 773 22.63 24.07 49.25
CA ASN A 773 22.06 24.35 47.96
C ASN A 773 22.40 23.20 47.01
N CYS A 774 21.39 22.44 46.59
CA CYS A 774 21.51 21.45 45.53
C CYS A 774 20.72 21.99 44.31
N GLY A 775 20.92 23.26 43.95
CA GLY A 775 20.13 24.10 43.04
C GLY A 775 20.96 25.07 42.20
N ASN A 776 20.78 25.22 40.87
CA ASN A 776 21.26 26.40 40.09
C ASN A 776 20.32 27.59 40.33
N VAL A 777 19.95 27.79 41.60
CA VAL A 777 19.10 28.88 42.03
C VAL A 777 19.96 30.15 42.06
N PRO A 778 19.56 31.22 41.35
CA PRO A 778 20.25 32.50 41.43
C PRO A 778 20.25 33.02 42.89
N LEU A 779 21.43 33.25 43.47
CA LEU A 779 21.59 33.68 44.88
C LEU A 779 20.93 35.02 45.22
N ASN A 780 20.57 35.81 44.21
CA ASN A 780 19.83 37.07 44.39
C ASN A 780 18.37 36.87 44.83
N VAL A 781 17.84 35.65 44.81
CA VAL A 781 16.43 35.37 45.16
C VAL A 781 16.25 34.93 46.62
N VAL A 782 17.32 34.55 47.33
CA VAL A 782 17.24 34.25 48.76
C VAL A 782 17.64 35.49 49.56
N VAL A 783 16.68 36.39 49.72
CA VAL A 783 16.80 37.52 50.64
C VAL A 783 16.41 36.99 52.03
N LEU A 784 17.36 36.89 52.96
CA LEU A 784 17.00 36.93 54.37
C LEU A 784 16.56 38.37 54.64
N THR A 785 15.28 38.63 54.46
CA THR A 785 14.71 39.92 54.83
C THR A 785 14.87 40.09 56.34
N GLU A 786 15.26 41.29 56.78
CA GLU A 786 15.03 41.67 58.18
C GLU A 786 13.55 41.41 58.47
N GLY A 787 13.27 40.50 59.41
CA GLY A 787 11.91 40.03 59.70
C GLY A 787 11.57 38.62 59.21
N ALA A 788 12.54 37.76 58.88
CA ALA A 788 12.29 36.32 58.79
C ALA A 788 11.88 35.78 60.18
N TYR A 789 10.61 35.41 60.35
CA TYR A 789 10.11 34.83 61.59
C TYR A 789 10.45 33.33 61.63
N LEU A 790 11.19 32.88 62.64
CA LEU A 790 11.04 31.51 63.09
C LEU A 790 9.68 31.43 63.79
N LEU A 791 8.74 30.71 63.20
CA LEU A 791 7.54 30.29 63.92
C LEU A 791 8.03 29.40 65.08
N ASP A 792 7.98 29.95 66.29
CA ASP A 792 7.72 29.16 67.48
C ASP A 792 6.58 28.16 67.12
N PRO A 793 6.63 26.88 67.56
CA PRO A 793 5.60 25.89 67.29
C PRO A 793 4.15 26.32 67.60
N TYR A 794 3.94 27.45 68.29
CA TYR A 794 2.65 28.04 68.63
C TYR A 794 2.30 29.36 67.90
N GLY A 795 3.13 29.84 66.97
CA GLY A 795 2.70 30.76 65.92
C GLY A 795 2.52 32.26 66.27
N TYR A 796 3.22 32.80 67.27
CA TYR A 796 3.17 34.23 67.60
C TYR A 796 4.47 34.98 67.22
N ARG A 797 4.33 36.14 66.54
CA ARG A 797 5.43 37.03 66.12
C ARG A 797 5.86 37.94 67.28
N THR A 798 7.14 37.94 67.65
CA THR A 798 7.72 38.96 68.55
C THR A 798 8.90 39.64 67.83
N ASN A 799 8.94 40.97 67.84
CA ASN A 799 10.02 41.77 67.26
C ASN A 799 11.16 41.91 68.28
N MET A 800 12.40 41.59 67.90
CA MET A 800 13.54 42.06 68.70
C MET A 800 14.87 42.15 67.94
N PHE A 801 15.54 43.28 68.21
CA PHE A 801 16.96 43.61 68.08
C PHE A 801 17.53 44.03 66.71
N ASN A 802 17.89 45.32 66.66
CA ASN A 802 18.74 45.97 65.66
C ASN A 802 20.06 45.20 65.47
N LEU A 803 20.27 44.62 64.29
CA LEU A 803 21.60 44.25 63.82
C LEU A 803 22.22 45.47 63.14
N LYS A 804 23.09 46.16 63.88
CA LYS A 804 23.89 47.26 63.35
C LYS A 804 24.97 46.66 62.43
N VAL A 805 24.93 47.01 61.14
CA VAL A 805 25.91 46.61 60.14
C VAL A 805 27.29 47.13 60.57
N LEU A 806 28.21 46.21 60.89
CA LEU A 806 29.63 46.48 61.04
C LEU A 806 30.32 46.09 59.73
N GLU A 807 30.77 47.12 59.01
CA GLU A 807 31.79 47.18 57.95
C GLU A 807 32.18 45.89 57.18
N GLU A 808 31.98 45.99 55.86
CA GLU A 808 32.63 45.29 54.74
C GLU A 808 33.27 43.91 54.95
N LYS A 809 32.59 42.86 54.44
CA LYS A 809 33.19 41.77 53.63
C LYS A 809 32.10 41.04 52.84
N ARG A 810 32.03 41.30 51.53
CA ARG A 810 31.26 40.47 50.58
C ARG A 810 32.00 39.14 50.39
N PHE A 811 31.36 38.02 50.69
CA PHE A 811 31.77 36.71 50.20
C PHE A 811 30.79 36.25 49.13
N VAL A 812 31.32 35.85 47.98
CA VAL A 812 30.56 35.30 46.85
C VAL A 812 30.76 33.79 46.88
N LEU A 813 29.66 33.03 46.95
CA LEU A 813 29.70 31.56 46.92
C LEU A 813 28.57 31.03 46.01
N ASN A 814 28.92 30.38 44.90
CA ASN A 814 28.04 29.88 43.82
C ASN A 814 27.72 28.37 43.97
N VAL A 815 26.48 27.89 43.73
CA VAL A 815 26.09 26.45 43.74
C VAL A 815 24.92 26.09 42.77
N LEU A 816 24.75 24.80 42.33
CA LEU A 816 24.10 24.18 41.11
C LEU A 816 23.02 23.04 41.39
N PRO A 817 22.14 22.55 40.43
CA PRO A 817 20.76 21.97 40.59
C PRO A 817 20.51 20.44 40.83
N VAL A 818 19.31 20.08 41.36
CA VAL A 818 18.73 18.70 41.47
C VAL A 818 17.68 18.46 40.38
N LYS A 819 17.79 17.31 39.71
CA LYS A 819 16.94 16.87 38.59
C LYS A 819 15.85 15.88 39.04
N ARG A 820 14.60 16.03 38.57
CA ARG A 820 13.51 15.04 38.59
C ARG A 820 13.11 14.69 37.15
N VAL A 821 12.81 13.45 36.83
CA VAL A 821 12.32 13.10 35.48
C VAL A 821 10.78 13.18 35.47
N GLN A 822 10.18 13.98 34.57
CA GLN A 822 8.73 14.00 34.31
C GLN A 822 8.44 13.35 32.96
N LEU A 823 7.40 12.54 32.86
CA LEU A 823 7.15 11.74 31.66
C LEU A 823 5.86 12.22 31.00
N LYS A 824 5.91 12.49 29.70
CA LYS A 824 4.74 12.80 28.87
C LYS A 824 4.72 11.82 27.71
N ILE A 825 3.74 10.93 27.63
CA ILE A 825 3.67 9.92 26.55
C ILE A 825 2.68 10.41 25.50
N LYS A 826 3.09 10.44 24.22
CA LYS A 826 2.21 10.69 23.08
C LYS A 826 2.11 9.41 22.24
N TYR A 827 0.93 8.80 22.21
CA TYR A 827 0.68 7.57 21.46
C TYR A 827 -0.47 7.80 20.47
N SER A 828 -0.15 7.82 19.17
CA SER A 828 -1.11 8.16 18.10
C SER A 828 -1.82 9.51 18.41
N ASP A 829 -3.05 9.73 17.94
CA ASP A 829 -3.83 10.96 18.16
C ASP A 829 -4.35 11.12 19.61
N LYS A 830 -3.94 10.25 20.54
CA LYS A 830 -4.39 10.27 21.93
C LYS A 830 -3.27 10.77 22.84
N GLU A 831 -3.51 11.92 23.45
CA GLU A 831 -2.63 12.53 24.45
C GLU A 831 -3.07 12.10 25.86
N LEU A 832 -2.16 11.51 26.66
CA LEU A 832 -2.45 11.12 28.04
C LEU A 832 -1.44 11.81 28.96
N VAL A 833 -1.85 12.96 29.51
CA VAL A 833 -1.02 13.77 30.42
C VAL A 833 -1.35 13.40 31.86
N ILE A 834 -0.37 12.89 32.62
CA ILE A 834 -0.52 12.65 34.06
C ILE A 834 0.44 13.56 34.83
N THR A 835 -0.11 14.57 35.49
CA THR A 835 0.63 15.46 36.40
C THR A 835 0.37 15.02 37.83
N ARG A 836 1.41 14.73 38.63
CA ARG A 836 1.22 14.57 40.08
C ARG A 836 2.23 15.37 40.88
N ALA A 837 1.74 16.42 41.55
CA ALA A 837 2.44 17.08 42.65
C ALA A 837 2.31 16.23 43.91
N VAL A 838 3.41 15.99 44.62
CA VAL A 838 3.42 15.35 45.95
C VAL A 838 3.68 16.43 46.99
N SER A 839 2.74 16.68 47.90
CA SER A 839 2.97 17.53 49.07
C SER A 839 3.68 16.71 50.17
N LEU A 840 4.69 17.32 50.80
CA LEU A 840 5.39 16.74 51.94
C LEU A 840 4.52 16.84 53.20
N ARG A 841 4.19 15.69 53.80
CA ARG A 841 3.76 15.62 55.21
C ARG A 841 4.95 15.86 56.12
N LYS A 842 4.71 16.70 57.14
CA LYS A 842 5.56 17.03 58.30
C LYS A 842 6.15 15.78 58.96
N ILE A 843 7.46 15.78 59.24
CA ILE A 843 8.12 14.87 60.19
C ILE A 843 8.60 15.70 61.40
N GLY A 844 8.32 15.18 62.59
CA GLY A 844 8.67 15.71 63.92
C GLY A 844 7.38 15.90 64.74
N VAL A 845 7.15 15.28 65.89
CA VAL A 845 8.06 14.88 66.98
C VAL A 845 7.42 13.70 67.75
N ASP A 846 8.26 12.87 68.36
CA ASP A 846 7.92 11.75 69.26
C ASP A 846 7.23 12.25 70.53
N GLU A 847 6.04 11.72 70.89
CA GLU A 847 5.55 11.71 72.28
C GLU A 847 4.42 10.67 72.49
N GLN A 848 4.79 9.60 73.19
CA GLN A 848 4.07 8.83 74.22
C GLN A 848 2.67 8.21 73.96
N TYR A 849 2.57 6.98 74.45
CA TYR A 849 1.50 5.97 74.42
C TYR A 849 0.19 6.37 75.16
N PRO A 850 -0.88 5.53 75.13
CA PRO A 850 -2.27 5.79 74.69
C PRO A 850 -3.21 6.10 75.91
N PRO A 851 -4.52 5.75 75.95
CA PRO A 851 -5.61 5.57 74.98
C PRO A 851 -6.83 6.48 75.30
N THR A 852 -7.82 6.63 74.40
CA THR A 852 -9.26 6.67 74.81
C THR A 852 -10.25 6.67 73.64
N ARG A 853 -11.03 5.59 73.60
CA ARG A 853 -12.47 5.45 73.28
C ARG A 853 -13.23 6.69 72.78
N ARG A 854 -13.91 6.55 71.63
CA ARG A 854 -15.38 6.35 71.49
C ARG A 854 -15.73 6.26 69.99
N SER A 855 -16.28 5.11 69.58
CA SER A 855 -17.65 4.94 69.04
C SER A 855 -17.88 5.64 67.68
N SER A 856 -18.41 5.04 66.64
CA SER A 856 -19.20 3.81 66.52
C SER A 856 -19.38 3.54 65.03
N ASN A 857 -18.96 2.34 64.63
CA ASN A 857 -19.63 1.44 63.69
C ASN A 857 -20.32 2.02 62.44
N PRO A 858 -19.80 1.69 61.24
CA PRO A 858 -20.59 1.38 60.06
C PRO A 858 -21.11 -0.07 60.19
N GLU A 859 -22.37 -0.21 60.60
CA GLU A 859 -23.19 -1.40 60.36
C GLU A 859 -23.91 -1.22 59.02
N GLN A 860 -24.14 -2.21 58.15
CA GLN A 860 -24.06 -3.67 58.22
C GLN A 860 -24.22 -4.14 56.75
N LYS A 861 -23.32 -4.99 56.22
CA LYS A 861 -23.40 -6.47 56.18
C LYS A 861 -24.49 -7.06 55.28
N LEU A 862 -24.05 -7.85 54.31
CA LEU A 862 -24.46 -9.25 54.08
C LEU A 862 -23.17 -10.04 53.72
N ILE A 863 -22.52 -10.77 54.65
CA ILE A 863 -22.69 -12.20 55.02
C ILE A 863 -22.59 -13.13 53.77
N ARG A 864 -21.43 -13.73 53.44
CA ARG A 864 -20.76 -14.96 53.98
C ARG A 864 -21.61 -16.25 54.01
N ASN A 865 -21.19 -17.25 53.24
CA ASN A 865 -20.53 -18.49 53.75
C ASN A 865 -20.00 -19.30 52.55
N LYS A 866 -18.69 -19.59 52.41
CA LYS A 866 -17.82 -20.51 53.17
C LYS A 866 -18.35 -21.94 53.29
N ASN A 867 -17.72 -22.84 52.54
CA ASN A 867 -17.23 -24.18 52.90
C ASN A 867 -16.58 -24.74 51.63
N LYS A 868 -15.48 -25.49 51.58
CA LYS A 868 -14.45 -26.08 52.46
C LYS A 868 -13.38 -26.47 51.41
N GLY A 869 -12.10 -26.15 51.54
CA GLY A 869 -11.20 -26.79 52.50
C GLY A 869 -10.49 -27.97 51.83
N ARG A 870 -9.14 -27.95 51.91
CA ARG A 870 -8.20 -29.10 51.79
C ARG A 870 -8.12 -29.73 50.39
N ARG A 871 -7.01 -30.28 49.88
CA ARG A 871 -5.59 -30.52 50.21
C ARG A 871 -5.16 -31.39 48.99
N LEU A 872 -4.08 -31.16 48.25
CA LEU A 872 -2.70 -31.66 48.43
C LEU A 872 -2.24 -32.13 47.04
N ILE A 873 -1.03 -31.71 46.64
CA ILE A 873 0.04 -32.49 46.01
C ILE A 873 -0.12 -33.04 44.56
N GLN A 874 0.88 -32.67 43.73
CA GLN A 874 1.42 -33.32 42.50
C GLN A 874 0.43 -33.51 41.34
N GLN A 875 0.70 -33.12 40.10
CA GLN A 875 1.94 -32.87 39.35
C GLN A 875 1.88 -31.53 38.63
#